data_AF-A0A6P7N8I8-F1
#
_entry.id   AF-A0A6P7N8I8-F1
#
_cell.length_a   1.000
_cell.length_b   1.000
_cell.length_c   1.000
_cell.angle_alpha   90.00
_cell.angle_beta   90.00
_cell.angle_gamma   90.00
#
_symmetry.space_group_name_H-M   'P 1'
#
loop_
_entity.id
_entity.type
_entity.pdbx_description
1 polymer ?
#
loop_
_entity_poly.entity_id
_entity_poly.type
_entity_poly.pdbx_seq_one_letter_code
_entity_poly.pdbx_strand_id
1 'polypeptide(L)'
;MAGLHASDAASGRFLELPAAGTTTAAGITGDAAAVPSPGVRAYLDVSAAPQGYGAEGVYTNGRYREHGSPRIGSGSRDHSAERSHGTGTAPCGIMKDGSKQRQVRKKTVSFSSMPSDRKINSTAACMAFMMEGCEMKKVRSNSRMYNRYFLLDPDMHWLRWEPSKKDSEKAKLEIKSIKEVRLGKKTPVLRSNGLSDQFPDECAFSIIYGDNYESLDLVASTADVVSTWVMGLRYLVSYGRHTVDMVEPSQPSLRTSWIGSVFDLADMEKEGHIDLFRATQIIKGLNPGMKESRIELKFKELQKAKDQYGEAINMDTFVEAYCELCTRPEIFFLLVQFSSNKEYLDSKDLMLFVEVEQGVEGVTEDMCRDIVQKFEPSAEGREKAYLSIDGFTHYLLSSECHIFDPQHKQVCQDMTQPLSHYYINSSHNASLLEDHFWGSSDISSYIRALRMGCRSIEVIVWDGPDNEPVVYVGSSVASQLPFSKVLDIINQYAFEGSEYPLILCLVTHCCIPQQRVMAQHIKKILGDKLYTEHPNKEENYLPSPEKLKGKILLKGKKLPPSCNDAEGDVTDEEEGLEMSRRVGAEETDQLNGLEYRRLKLCRELSDLVLLCKSVQFRDFEISKREQKYWEICSLNEVDANRFANEFPEEFVCYNKRFLSRIYPTPMRIDASNMNPQDFWKCGCQIVAMNYQTPGLMMDLNLGWFRQNGNCGYVLRPAIMREEVSYFSANARDSLPGVSAQLLHIKVISGQNLPKPRGSAAKGDVVEPYIYVEIHGIPADCAEQRTKTVSQNGDNPIFDESFEFQINLPELSVLRFVVLDDDYIGDEFIGQYTIPFECLQPGYRHVPLQSLTGEFLPNTTLFVHVAITNRRGGGKAHKRGLSVRKGRKAREYTTTKTTGIKVVDELFRASTQPLREATDLRENVQNAMVSFKELCGLTPAANMKQCILTVSTWLMNSERSLRVTVDLSETYPTMEGQGPVPELLRKVLNAYDMMIQTTRTLIESADMVHSKLTQAQRAGLDFHEDLHRIGAKEGLKGRKLQKAMESYAWNITVLKGQADLLKHAKNEALDTLRQIHCAAQSCGLSKNGAASPQLQHHPHPHPQQPPAQVQIQQQPQAKPYPQLPPLHHSQTHPHSHITSQAYLHALPQLSTLPLVHTVLKPPAYPQPPPLPQSPFQFPNQQQKATEPLDANPEKDKPGEDPVGSC
;
A
#
# COMPACT_ATOMS: atom_id res chain seq x y z
N MET A 1 20.90 69.28 0.17
CA MET A 1 21.51 68.58 1.32
C MET A 1 20.44 67.72 1.95
N ALA A 2 20.76 66.48 2.35
CA ALA A 2 19.88 65.47 2.99
C ALA A 2 18.55 65.14 2.24
N GLY A 3 18.21 63.88 1.94
CA GLY A 3 18.92 62.62 2.18
C GLY A 3 17.93 61.49 2.46
N LEU A 4 17.49 60.78 1.42
CA LEU A 4 16.56 59.65 1.51
C LEU A 4 17.27 58.35 1.94
N HIS A 5 16.62 57.53 2.79
CA HIS A 5 16.74 56.08 2.93
C HIS A 5 15.64 55.60 3.91
N ALA A 6 15.18 54.34 3.96
CA ALA A 6 15.06 53.28 2.95
C ALA A 6 14.20 52.12 3.53
N SER A 7 13.86 51.14 2.69
CA SER A 7 13.20 49.88 3.02
C SER A 7 14.17 48.69 3.05
N ASP A 8 13.61 47.48 3.31
CA ASP A 8 14.04 46.16 2.78
C ASP A 8 14.94 45.18 3.56
N ALA A 9 14.61 43.90 3.32
CA ALA A 9 15.47 42.71 3.09
C ALA A 9 16.23 41.97 4.22
N ALA A 10 15.70 40.77 4.53
CA ALA A 10 16.28 39.43 4.24
C ALA A 10 17.61 38.90 4.86
N SER A 11 17.67 37.55 4.94
CA SER A 11 18.84 36.67 5.21
C SER A 11 19.48 36.73 6.61
N GLY A 12 20.23 35.74 7.11
CA GLY A 12 20.47 34.37 6.61
C GLY A 12 21.95 34.01 6.41
N ARG A 13 22.58 33.31 7.38
CA ARG A 13 23.88 32.59 7.33
C ARG A 13 24.05 31.78 8.64
N PHE A 14 24.34 30.47 8.62
CA PHE A 14 25.60 29.72 8.36
C PHE A 14 26.42 29.42 9.62
N LEU A 15 27.05 28.24 9.66
CA LEU A 15 28.00 27.80 10.69
C LEU A 15 29.42 28.20 10.31
N GLU A 16 30.22 28.64 11.29
CA GLU A 16 31.68 28.78 11.17
C GLU A 16 32.40 27.83 12.13
N LEU A 17 33.52 27.28 11.67
CA LEU A 17 34.48 26.51 12.46
C LEU A 17 35.57 27.44 13.02
N PRO A 18 36.02 27.27 14.27
CA PRO A 18 37.27 27.83 14.75
C PRO A 18 38.42 26.81 14.65
N ALA A 19 39.53 27.20 14.01
CA ALA A 19 40.79 26.46 14.02
C ALA A 19 41.66 26.80 15.26
N ALA A 20 42.75 26.06 15.46
CA ALA A 20 43.56 26.12 16.68
C ALA A 20 44.49 27.36 16.77
N GLY A 21 44.81 27.75 18.01
CA GLY A 21 45.83 28.74 18.36
C GLY A 21 46.64 28.32 19.60
N THR A 22 47.94 28.61 19.62
CA THR A 22 48.91 28.11 20.63
C THR A 22 49.32 29.18 21.65
N THR A 23 49.71 28.77 22.87
CA THR A 23 50.97 29.18 23.56
C THR A 23 51.13 28.64 25.01
N THR A 24 52.35 28.18 25.34
CA THR A 24 53.14 28.25 26.62
C THR A 24 52.49 28.24 28.03
N ALA A 25 53.12 27.76 29.12
CA ALA A 25 54.29 26.88 29.36
C ALA A 25 54.48 26.63 30.89
N ALA A 26 55.21 25.54 31.25
CA ALA A 26 55.71 25.17 32.60
C ALA A 26 54.67 24.82 33.72
N GLY A 27 54.91 23.86 34.63
CA GLY A 27 55.95 22.81 34.70
C GLY A 27 56.17 22.25 36.13
N ILE A 28 56.71 21.01 36.25
CA ILE A 28 57.41 20.43 37.44
C ILE A 28 56.48 20.16 38.68
N THR A 29 56.37 18.99 39.35
CA THR A 29 57.04 17.65 39.38
C THR A 29 56.13 16.62 40.10
N GLY A 30 56.40 15.30 39.99
CA GLY A 30 56.31 14.42 41.18
C GLY A 30 55.25 13.29 41.27
N ASP A 31 55.34 12.28 40.39
CA ASP A 31 55.15 10.83 40.62
C ASP A 31 53.86 10.15 41.21
N ALA A 32 53.69 8.91 40.72
CA ALA A 32 53.09 7.71 41.36
C ALA A 32 51.59 7.60 41.72
N ALA A 33 50.76 7.19 40.74
CA ALA A 33 49.78 6.09 40.87
C ALA A 33 49.28 5.62 39.49
N ALA A 34 48.96 4.33 39.29
CA ALA A 34 48.55 3.79 37.99
C ALA A 34 47.29 2.89 38.05
N VAL A 35 46.27 3.21 37.24
CA VAL A 35 45.15 2.33 36.85
C VAL A 35 44.75 2.70 35.40
N PRO A 36 44.55 1.74 34.48
CA PRO A 36 44.22 2.01 33.07
C PRO A 36 42.70 2.00 32.75
N SER A 37 42.38 2.34 31.50
CA SER A 37 41.02 2.45 30.94
C SER A 37 40.21 1.14 30.95
N PRO A 38 38.88 1.20 31.08
CA PRO A 38 37.99 0.08 30.80
C PRO A 38 37.79 -0.09 29.29
N GLY A 39 38.13 -1.26 28.76
CA GLY A 39 37.91 -1.63 27.36
C GLY A 39 36.65 -2.48 27.13
N VAL A 40 36.45 -2.80 25.85
CA VAL A 40 35.53 -3.79 25.26
C VAL A 40 35.12 -4.94 26.20
N ARG A 41 33.83 -5.28 26.22
CA ARG A 41 33.33 -6.57 26.69
C ARG A 41 32.59 -7.31 25.58
N ALA A 42 32.97 -8.57 25.36
CA ALA A 42 32.27 -9.49 24.48
C ALA A 42 31.02 -10.08 25.18
N TYR A 43 30.08 -10.58 24.37
CA TYR A 43 29.07 -11.53 24.82
C TYR A 43 29.47 -12.95 24.38
N LEU A 44 28.95 -13.95 25.10
CA LEU A 44 29.46 -15.32 25.07
C LEU A 44 28.84 -16.18 23.96
N ASP A 45 29.69 -17.03 23.39
CA ASP A 45 29.35 -18.09 22.45
C ASP A 45 28.75 -19.30 23.20
N VAL A 46 27.65 -19.85 22.69
CA VAL A 46 27.02 -21.09 23.17
C VAL A 46 26.51 -21.91 21.98
N SER A 47 27.44 -22.54 21.27
CA SER A 47 27.11 -23.57 20.28
C SER A 47 26.94 -24.94 20.97
N ALA A 48 25.76 -25.55 20.81
CA ALA A 48 25.49 -26.92 21.24
C ALA A 48 24.56 -27.62 20.23
N ALA A 49 25.13 -28.45 19.36
CA ALA A 49 24.39 -29.20 18.35
C ALA A 49 24.03 -30.61 18.85
N PRO A 50 22.76 -31.06 18.72
CA PRO A 50 22.43 -32.47 18.60
C PRO A 50 22.52 -32.92 17.13
N GLN A 51 22.77 -34.21 16.91
CA GLN A 51 22.81 -34.82 15.58
C GLN A 51 21.39 -35.01 15.03
N GLY A 52 21.21 -34.87 13.71
CA GLY A 52 19.90 -34.82 13.10
C GLY A 52 19.20 -36.18 12.94
N TYR A 53 17.88 -36.15 13.08
CA TYR A 53 16.95 -37.04 12.37
C TYR A 53 16.01 -36.13 11.55
N GLY A 54 15.78 -36.49 10.28
CA GLY A 54 15.00 -35.66 9.36
C GLY A 54 13.49 -35.91 9.45
N ALA A 55 12.72 -34.87 9.12
CA ALA A 55 11.28 -34.97 8.85
C ALA A 55 10.92 -34.05 7.67
N GLU A 56 10.61 -34.63 6.51
CA GLU A 56 9.98 -33.92 5.39
C GLU A 56 8.45 -33.90 5.56
N GLY A 57 7.77 -32.92 4.94
CA GLY A 57 6.31 -32.74 5.00
C GLY A 57 5.95 -31.26 5.18
N VAL A 58 5.88 -30.43 4.13
CA VAL A 58 5.01 -30.54 2.94
C VAL A 58 3.53 -30.71 3.32
N TYR A 59 2.83 -29.59 3.49
CA TYR A 59 1.36 -29.55 3.48
C TYR A 59 0.86 -28.95 2.17
N THR A 60 0.69 -29.80 1.16
CA THR A 60 -0.08 -29.47 -0.04
C THR A 60 -1.57 -29.70 0.25
N ASN A 61 -2.42 -28.72 -0.06
CA ASN A 61 -3.86 -28.81 0.23
C ASN A 61 -4.58 -29.69 -0.80
N GLY A 62 -4.89 -30.93 -0.42
CA GLY A 62 -5.49 -31.93 -1.30
C GLY A 62 -6.95 -31.65 -1.67
N ARG A 63 -7.35 -32.01 -2.91
CA ARG A 63 -8.75 -32.08 -3.34
C ARG A 63 -9.15 -33.54 -3.57
N TYR A 64 -10.03 -34.08 -2.73
CA TYR A 64 -10.79 -35.28 -3.10
C TYR A 64 -11.91 -34.93 -4.11
N ARG A 65 -12.15 -35.85 -5.05
CA ARG A 65 -13.14 -35.70 -6.11
C ARG A 65 -13.64 -37.08 -6.54
N GLU A 66 -14.87 -37.42 -6.15
CA GLU A 66 -15.46 -38.72 -6.49
C GLU A 66 -15.89 -38.86 -7.96
N HIS A 67 -16.21 -40.10 -8.33
CA HIS A 67 -16.21 -40.59 -9.71
C HIS A 67 -17.46 -40.28 -10.54
N GLY A 68 -17.28 -40.31 -11.87
CA GLY A 68 -18.35 -40.18 -12.86
C GLY A 68 -17.92 -40.63 -14.26
N SER A 69 -17.48 -41.89 -14.40
CA SER A 69 -17.14 -42.51 -15.71
C SER A 69 -18.31 -43.36 -16.22
N PRO A 70 -18.46 -43.54 -17.54
CA PRO A 70 -18.17 -44.89 -18.07
C PRO A 70 -17.66 -44.98 -19.52
N ARG A 71 -16.58 -45.79 -19.70
CA ARG A 71 -16.33 -46.72 -20.84
C ARG A 71 -16.16 -46.15 -22.26
N ILE A 72 -15.58 -46.84 -23.27
CA ILE A 72 -14.56 -47.90 -23.42
C ILE A 72 -14.03 -47.73 -24.86
N GLY A 73 -12.75 -48.04 -25.16
CA GLY A 73 -12.26 -48.03 -26.56
C GLY A 73 -10.77 -48.35 -26.72
N SER A 74 -10.44 -49.64 -26.88
CA SER A 74 -9.07 -50.15 -26.99
C SER A 74 -8.56 -50.26 -28.43
N GLY A 75 -7.27 -49.95 -28.65
CA GLY A 75 -6.50 -50.28 -29.86
C GLY A 75 -5.00 -50.30 -29.53
N SER A 76 -4.22 -51.22 -30.11
CA SER A 76 -2.84 -51.52 -29.68
C SER A 76 -1.97 -51.99 -30.86
N ARG A 77 -0.65 -52.13 -30.63
CA ARG A 77 0.42 -52.68 -31.53
C ARG A 77 0.84 -51.77 -32.70
N ASP A 78 2.07 -51.81 -33.25
CA ASP A 78 3.39 -52.45 -32.92
C ASP A 78 4.48 -51.74 -33.81
N HIS A 79 5.81 -51.93 -33.75
CA HIS A 79 6.67 -52.87 -32.99
C HIS A 79 7.97 -52.19 -32.45
N SER A 80 9.13 -52.31 -33.14
CA SER A 80 10.47 -51.90 -32.67
C SER A 80 11.47 -51.62 -33.82
N ALA A 81 12.69 -51.15 -33.51
CA ALA A 81 13.70 -50.62 -34.46
C ALA A 81 14.82 -51.61 -34.86
N GLU A 82 15.60 -51.28 -35.90
CA GLU A 82 16.94 -51.85 -36.15
C GLU A 82 17.87 -50.91 -36.98
N ARG A 83 19.15 -51.29 -37.21
CA ARG A 83 20.24 -50.45 -37.80
C ARG A 83 20.91 -51.12 -39.01
N SER A 84 21.57 -50.33 -39.91
CA SER A 84 22.89 -50.69 -40.50
C SER A 84 23.50 -49.59 -41.43
N HIS A 85 24.76 -49.85 -41.84
CA HIS A 85 25.78 -49.04 -42.57
C HIS A 85 25.42 -48.74 -44.06
N GLY A 86 26.18 -47.95 -44.86
CA GLY A 86 27.42 -47.15 -44.66
C GLY A 86 28.10 -46.76 -46.00
N THR A 87 29.35 -46.27 -45.97
CA THR A 87 30.15 -45.67 -47.12
C THR A 87 29.57 -44.35 -47.68
N GLY A 88 30.23 -43.46 -48.44
CA GLY A 88 31.60 -43.30 -48.99
C GLY A 88 31.54 -42.29 -50.17
N THR A 89 32.55 -41.53 -50.61
CA THR A 89 33.98 -41.31 -50.24
C THR A 89 34.37 -39.82 -50.56
N ALA A 90 35.66 -39.48 -50.74
CA ALA A 90 36.14 -38.15 -51.18
C ALA A 90 37.25 -38.28 -52.26
N PRO A 91 37.55 -37.21 -53.04
CA PRO A 91 38.95 -36.73 -53.10
C PRO A 91 39.12 -35.19 -53.20
N CYS A 92 40.38 -34.74 -53.33
CA CYS A 92 40.85 -33.36 -53.16
C CYS A 92 40.99 -32.54 -54.47
N GLY A 93 41.03 -31.21 -54.38
CA GLY A 93 41.49 -30.31 -55.45
C GLY A 93 41.67 -28.85 -54.98
N ILE A 94 42.85 -28.25 -55.20
CA ILE A 94 43.17 -26.86 -54.84
C ILE A 94 43.76 -26.14 -56.06
N MET A 95 43.21 -24.97 -56.42
CA MET A 95 43.91 -23.92 -57.18
C MET A 95 43.49 -22.53 -56.67
N LYS A 96 44.34 -21.51 -56.88
CA LYS A 96 44.17 -20.13 -56.38
C LYS A 96 43.81 -19.17 -57.52
N ASP A 97 42.82 -18.30 -57.29
CA ASP A 97 42.87 -16.84 -57.51
C ASP A 97 41.63 -16.19 -56.86
N GLY A 98 41.50 -14.88 -56.63
CA GLY A 98 42.46 -13.79 -56.81
C GLY A 98 41.83 -12.44 -56.41
N SER A 99 42.36 -11.76 -55.39
CA SER A 99 41.98 -10.39 -54.94
C SER A 99 40.52 -10.10 -54.50
N LYS A 100 40.30 -10.03 -53.18
CA LYS A 100 39.82 -8.81 -52.45
C LYS A 100 39.72 -9.11 -50.95
N GLN A 101 40.50 -8.39 -50.14
CA GLN A 101 40.54 -8.61 -48.69
C GLN A 101 39.28 -8.09 -48.01
N ARG A 102 38.58 -8.96 -47.27
CA ARG A 102 37.60 -8.56 -46.25
C ARG A 102 38.22 -8.89 -44.89
N GLN A 103 38.48 -7.89 -44.05
CA GLN A 103 39.05 -8.12 -42.73
C GLN A 103 38.06 -8.91 -41.87
N VAL A 104 38.39 -10.16 -41.56
CA VAL A 104 37.68 -10.96 -40.57
C VAL A 104 38.21 -10.54 -39.19
N ARG A 105 37.39 -9.84 -38.40
CA ARG A 105 37.68 -9.62 -36.96
C ARG A 105 37.85 -11.00 -36.31
N LYS A 106 39.06 -11.29 -35.80
CA LYS A 106 39.33 -12.53 -35.07
C LYS A 106 38.49 -12.56 -33.78
N LYS A 107 37.81 -13.67 -33.52
CA LYS A 107 37.27 -13.94 -32.18
C LYS A 107 38.41 -14.39 -31.28
N THR A 108 38.91 -13.47 -30.45
CA THR A 108 39.75 -13.83 -29.29
C THR A 108 38.83 -14.14 -28.12
N VAL A 109 39.08 -15.22 -27.39
CA VAL A 109 38.37 -15.51 -26.13
C VAL A 109 39.16 -14.88 -25.00
N SER A 110 38.67 -13.77 -24.47
CA SER A 110 39.20 -13.09 -23.29
C SER A 110 38.04 -12.72 -22.37
N PHE A 111 38.20 -12.98 -21.07
CA PHE A 111 37.24 -12.55 -20.05
C PHE A 111 37.39 -11.05 -19.80
N SER A 112 36.69 -10.29 -20.62
CA SER A 112 36.51 -8.84 -20.57
C SER A 112 35.06 -8.58 -20.96
N SER A 113 34.37 -7.67 -20.25
CA SER A 113 32.96 -7.35 -20.50
C SER A 113 32.68 -6.98 -21.95
N MET A 114 31.45 -7.25 -22.39
CA MET A 114 30.97 -6.77 -23.69
C MET A 114 31.05 -5.23 -23.72
N PRO A 115 31.45 -4.58 -24.83
CA PRO A 115 31.48 -3.11 -24.92
C PRO A 115 30.10 -2.41 -24.86
N SER A 116 29.03 -3.14 -24.51
CA SER A 116 27.63 -2.70 -24.54
C SER A 116 27.16 -1.96 -23.29
N ASP A 117 27.87 -2.09 -22.16
CA ASP A 117 27.32 -1.71 -20.83
C ASP A 117 27.41 -0.20 -20.54
N ARG A 118 27.46 0.63 -21.59
CA ARG A 118 27.24 2.08 -21.49
C ARG A 118 25.79 2.34 -21.13
N LYS A 119 25.49 2.50 -19.84
CA LYS A 119 24.18 2.94 -19.35
C LYS A 119 23.77 4.23 -20.06
N ILE A 120 22.72 4.16 -20.87
CA ILE A 120 22.26 5.28 -21.70
C ILE A 120 21.57 6.31 -20.79
N ASN A 121 22.38 7.26 -20.33
CA ASN A 121 22.07 8.31 -19.35
C ASN A 121 21.76 9.67 -20.00
N SER A 122 21.83 9.76 -21.33
CA SER A 122 21.75 11.00 -22.08
C SER A 122 21.23 10.78 -23.49
N THR A 123 20.57 11.80 -24.05
CA THR A 123 20.08 11.80 -25.44
C THR A 123 21.21 11.56 -26.44
N ALA A 124 22.41 12.14 -26.19
CA ALA A 124 23.58 11.96 -27.06
C ALA A 124 23.99 10.47 -27.19
N ALA A 125 23.95 9.70 -26.09
CA ALA A 125 24.20 8.27 -26.12
C ALA A 125 23.14 7.49 -26.92
N CYS A 126 21.86 7.91 -26.86
CA CYS A 126 20.78 7.31 -27.67
C CYS A 126 21.04 7.51 -29.17
N MET A 127 21.44 8.72 -29.55
CA MET A 127 21.70 9.11 -30.93
C MET A 127 22.94 8.38 -31.48
N ALA A 128 24.00 8.25 -30.67
CA ALA A 128 25.17 7.45 -31.00
C ALA A 128 24.81 5.97 -31.24
N PHE A 129 24.01 5.36 -30.37
CA PHE A 129 23.54 3.98 -30.53
C PHE A 129 22.68 3.80 -31.79
N MET A 130 21.80 4.77 -32.10
CA MET A 130 21.00 4.74 -33.33
C MET A 130 21.84 4.91 -34.60
N MET A 131 22.94 5.67 -34.56
CA MET A 131 23.88 5.80 -35.70
C MET A 131 24.79 4.57 -35.87
N GLU A 132 25.17 3.87 -34.79
CA GLU A 132 25.81 2.55 -34.88
C GLU A 132 24.84 1.47 -35.40
N GLY A 133 23.56 1.60 -35.03
CA GLY A 133 22.45 0.80 -35.52
C GLY A 133 22.30 -0.55 -34.79
N CYS A 134 21.22 -1.28 -35.08
CA CYS A 134 21.00 -2.62 -34.52
C CYS A 134 20.06 -3.49 -35.37
N GLU A 135 20.03 -4.81 -35.10
CA GLU A 135 19.03 -5.70 -35.73
C GLU A 135 17.65 -5.62 -35.05
N MET A 136 16.60 -5.42 -35.84
CA MET A 136 15.20 -5.49 -35.42
C MET A 136 14.34 -6.23 -36.46
N LYS A 137 13.25 -6.86 -36.02
CA LYS A 137 12.25 -7.52 -36.87
C LYS A 137 11.24 -6.49 -37.37
N LYS A 138 11.23 -6.23 -38.67
CA LYS A 138 10.23 -5.40 -39.35
C LYS A 138 8.97 -6.24 -39.63
N VAL A 139 7.85 -5.89 -39.02
CA VAL A 139 6.57 -6.58 -39.16
C VAL A 139 5.80 -6.03 -40.38
N ARG A 140 4.91 -6.82 -40.98
CA ARG A 140 4.05 -6.44 -42.11
C ARG A 140 2.59 -6.77 -41.84
N SER A 141 1.69 -6.08 -42.54
CA SER A 141 0.23 -6.25 -42.44
C SER A 141 -0.29 -7.65 -42.82
N ASN A 142 0.51 -8.47 -43.49
CA ASN A 142 0.26 -9.90 -43.73
C ASN A 142 0.93 -10.82 -42.68
N SER A 143 1.19 -10.27 -41.48
CA SER A 143 1.81 -10.91 -40.32
C SER A 143 3.20 -11.54 -40.55
N ARG A 144 3.91 -11.14 -41.62
CA ARG A 144 5.28 -11.60 -41.88
C ARG A 144 6.32 -10.69 -41.21
N MET A 145 7.23 -11.31 -40.47
CA MET A 145 8.40 -10.64 -39.87
C MET A 145 9.64 -10.77 -40.76
N TYR A 146 10.49 -9.76 -40.73
CA TYR A 146 11.76 -9.72 -41.47
C TYR A 146 12.86 -9.08 -40.61
N ASN A 147 13.91 -9.82 -40.23
CA ASN A 147 15.10 -9.26 -39.59
C ASN A 147 15.76 -8.21 -40.50
N ARG A 148 16.07 -7.04 -39.97
CA ARG A 148 16.78 -5.96 -40.66
C ARG A 148 17.73 -5.27 -39.69
N TYR A 149 18.91 -4.89 -40.16
CA TYR A 149 19.70 -3.87 -39.51
C TYR A 149 19.03 -2.51 -39.75
N PHE A 150 18.81 -1.73 -38.70
CA PHE A 150 18.30 -0.35 -38.75
C PHE A 150 19.38 0.59 -38.27
N LEU A 151 19.53 1.74 -38.94
CA LEU A 151 20.43 2.82 -38.54
C LEU A 151 19.82 4.19 -38.82
N LEU A 152 20.19 5.17 -38.01
CA LEU A 152 20.03 6.60 -38.29
C LEU A 152 21.22 7.06 -39.14
N ASP A 153 20.98 7.87 -40.17
CA ASP A 153 22.08 8.51 -40.90
C ASP A 153 22.87 9.50 -40.03
N PRO A 154 24.16 9.75 -40.30
CA PRO A 154 24.95 10.77 -39.60
C PRO A 154 24.42 12.20 -39.75
N ASP A 155 23.65 12.48 -40.81
CA ASP A 155 22.92 13.74 -41.00
C ASP A 155 21.61 13.82 -40.20
N MET A 156 21.20 12.72 -39.56
CA MET A 156 19.98 12.55 -38.78
C MET A 156 18.66 12.78 -39.56
N HIS A 157 18.69 12.89 -40.89
CA HIS A 157 17.51 13.13 -41.72
C HIS A 157 16.71 11.85 -42.02
N TRP A 158 17.35 10.67 -42.04
CA TRP A 158 16.68 9.42 -42.38
C TRP A 158 16.98 8.26 -41.43
N LEU A 159 15.95 7.45 -41.20
CA LEU A 159 16.04 6.09 -40.68
C LEU A 159 16.13 5.10 -41.85
N ARG A 160 17.24 4.38 -41.99
CA ARG A 160 17.48 3.38 -43.05
C ARG A 160 17.39 1.95 -42.51
N TRP A 161 17.12 0.98 -43.40
CA TRP A 161 17.18 -0.44 -43.04
C TRP A 161 17.63 -1.38 -44.16
N GLU A 162 18.40 -2.41 -43.82
CA GLU A 162 18.92 -3.42 -44.75
C GLU A 162 18.87 -4.85 -44.17
N PRO A 163 18.94 -5.92 -44.98
CA PRO A 163 18.89 -5.96 -46.44
C PRO A 163 17.46 -5.80 -46.99
N SER A 164 17.27 -4.89 -47.94
CA SER A 164 15.97 -4.65 -48.59
C SER A 164 15.88 -5.35 -49.96
N LYS A 165 14.69 -5.83 -50.33
CA LYS A 165 14.38 -6.24 -51.73
C LYS A 165 13.91 -5.05 -52.59
N LYS A 166 13.62 -3.91 -51.96
CA LYS A 166 13.52 -2.62 -52.67
C LYS A 166 14.92 -2.00 -52.72
N ASP A 167 15.14 -1.21 -53.76
CA ASP A 167 16.24 -0.24 -53.89
C ASP A 167 16.56 0.50 -52.58
N SER A 168 17.82 0.89 -52.35
CA SER A 168 18.27 1.52 -51.09
C SER A 168 17.51 2.81 -50.81
N GLU A 169 17.29 3.62 -51.85
CA GLU A 169 16.46 4.83 -51.82
C GLU A 169 15.00 4.60 -51.43
N LYS A 170 14.53 3.35 -51.46
CA LYS A 170 13.17 2.91 -51.07
C LYS A 170 13.17 2.05 -49.79
N ALA A 171 14.30 2.03 -49.08
CA ALA A 171 14.54 1.34 -47.81
C ALA A 171 14.83 2.31 -46.65
N LYS A 172 14.34 3.55 -46.77
CA LYS A 172 14.48 4.64 -45.81
C LYS A 172 13.13 5.26 -45.42
N LEU A 173 13.09 5.92 -44.27
CA LEU A 173 11.99 6.74 -43.76
C LEU A 173 12.56 8.10 -43.34
N GLU A 174 11.96 9.19 -43.81
CA GLU A 174 12.41 10.54 -43.47
C GLU A 174 11.95 10.91 -42.06
N ILE A 175 12.84 11.39 -41.20
CA ILE A 175 12.54 11.71 -39.81
C ILE A 175 11.42 12.74 -39.70
N LYS A 176 11.45 13.80 -40.53
CA LYS A 176 10.41 14.84 -40.58
C LYS A 176 9.01 14.33 -40.96
N SER A 177 8.91 13.14 -41.55
CA SER A 177 7.63 12.54 -41.94
C SER A 177 6.95 11.75 -40.81
N ILE A 178 7.68 11.45 -39.73
CA ILE A 178 7.14 10.76 -38.56
C ILE A 178 6.22 11.72 -37.79
N LYS A 179 5.05 11.22 -37.37
CA LYS A 179 4.05 11.98 -36.60
C LYS A 179 4.03 11.59 -35.12
N GLU A 180 4.33 10.33 -34.80
CA GLU A 180 4.39 9.82 -33.42
C GLU A 180 5.15 8.48 -33.36
N VAL A 181 5.60 8.09 -32.17
CA VAL A 181 6.22 6.78 -31.91
C VAL A 181 5.52 6.11 -30.72
N ARG A 182 4.82 5.00 -31.01
CA ARG A 182 3.98 4.24 -30.08
C ARG A 182 4.75 3.05 -29.51
N LEU A 183 4.89 2.96 -28.18
CA LEU A 183 5.42 1.79 -27.47
C LEU A 183 4.37 0.67 -27.39
N GLY A 184 4.83 -0.58 -27.37
CA GLY A 184 3.99 -1.78 -27.25
C GLY A 184 3.23 -2.14 -28.53
N LYS A 185 2.38 -3.16 -28.46
CA LYS A 185 1.52 -3.65 -29.57
C LYS A 185 0.34 -2.70 -29.84
N LYS A 186 0.61 -1.42 -30.09
CA LYS A 186 -0.38 -0.34 -30.21
C LYS A 186 -0.98 -0.16 -31.61
N THR A 187 -0.55 -0.90 -32.63
CA THR A 187 -1.14 -0.91 -33.98
C THR A 187 -1.99 -2.16 -34.27
N PRO A 188 -2.92 -2.12 -35.25
CA PRO A 188 -3.65 -3.30 -35.69
C PRO A 188 -2.77 -4.43 -36.25
N VAL A 189 -1.57 -4.10 -36.76
CA VAL A 189 -0.60 -5.07 -37.29
C VAL A 189 0.01 -5.89 -36.16
N LEU A 190 0.51 -5.22 -35.12
CA LEU A 190 1.08 -5.89 -33.93
C LEU A 190 0.01 -6.62 -33.10
N ARG A 191 -1.25 -6.16 -33.12
CA ARG A 191 -2.40 -6.88 -32.53
C ARG A 191 -3.00 -7.97 -33.41
N SER A 192 -2.38 -8.35 -34.53
CA SER A 192 -2.92 -9.44 -35.36
C SER A 192 -2.80 -10.80 -34.64
N ASN A 193 -3.89 -11.58 -34.72
CA ASN A 193 -4.00 -12.90 -34.07
C ASN A 193 -2.80 -13.79 -34.42
N GLY A 194 -2.14 -14.37 -33.41
CA GLY A 194 -1.01 -15.27 -33.60
C GLY A 194 0.35 -14.59 -33.79
N LEU A 195 0.44 -13.27 -33.95
CA LEU A 195 1.71 -12.52 -33.78
C LEU A 195 1.86 -11.95 -32.37
N SER A 196 0.77 -11.48 -31.76
CA SER A 196 0.76 -10.85 -30.43
C SER A 196 1.41 -11.71 -29.32
N ASP A 197 1.50 -13.02 -29.55
CA ASP A 197 1.93 -14.04 -28.60
C ASP A 197 3.37 -14.53 -28.86
N GLN A 198 4.04 -14.04 -29.93
CA GLN A 198 5.38 -14.49 -30.36
C GLN A 198 6.55 -13.68 -29.78
N PHE A 199 6.26 -12.58 -29.08
CA PHE A 199 7.25 -11.68 -28.49
C PHE A 199 6.61 -10.90 -27.31
N PRO A 200 7.40 -10.41 -26.34
CA PRO A 200 6.89 -9.56 -25.25
C PRO A 200 6.28 -8.24 -25.76
N ASP A 201 5.56 -7.48 -24.92
CA ASP A 201 5.02 -6.17 -25.35
C ASP A 201 6.10 -5.09 -25.31
N GLU A 202 6.95 -5.14 -24.28
CA GLU A 202 8.12 -4.30 -24.05
C GLU A 202 9.16 -4.36 -25.18
N CYS A 203 9.21 -5.47 -25.94
CA CYS A 203 10.08 -5.62 -27.11
C CYS A 203 9.50 -5.07 -28.42
N ALA A 204 8.31 -4.43 -28.42
CA ALA A 204 7.63 -3.97 -29.63
C ALA A 204 7.38 -2.44 -29.65
N PHE A 205 7.45 -1.83 -30.83
CA PHE A 205 7.03 -0.45 -31.05
C PHE A 205 6.63 -0.17 -32.51
N SER A 206 5.93 0.94 -32.73
CA SER A 206 5.49 1.38 -34.05
C SER A 206 5.81 2.86 -34.27
N ILE A 207 6.46 3.15 -35.39
CA ILE A 207 6.67 4.51 -35.89
C ILE A 207 5.51 4.84 -36.84
N ILE A 208 4.75 5.90 -36.57
CA ILE A 208 3.62 6.32 -37.41
C ILE A 208 4.04 7.52 -38.25
N TYR A 209 3.83 7.48 -39.56
CA TYR A 209 4.41 8.47 -40.49
C TYR A 209 3.51 8.81 -41.69
N GLY A 210 3.77 9.98 -42.29
CA GLY A 210 3.06 10.53 -43.44
C GLY A 210 1.65 11.04 -43.15
N ASP A 211 1.08 11.81 -44.08
CA ASP A 211 -0.27 12.41 -43.97
C ASP A 211 -1.39 11.36 -43.79
N ASN A 212 -1.14 10.11 -44.21
CA ASN A 212 -2.08 8.99 -44.11
C ASN A 212 -1.95 8.17 -42.81
N TYR A 213 -1.03 8.53 -41.89
CA TYR A 213 -0.76 7.79 -40.65
C TYR A 213 -0.40 6.30 -40.91
N GLU A 214 0.54 6.05 -41.83
CA GLU A 214 1.06 4.70 -42.08
C GLU A 214 1.88 4.18 -40.89
N SER A 215 1.84 2.86 -40.61
CA SER A 215 2.64 2.25 -39.55
C SER A 215 3.89 1.55 -40.07
N LEU A 216 5.03 1.83 -39.43
CA LEU A 216 6.24 1.03 -39.45
C LEU A 216 6.36 0.29 -38.12
N ASP A 217 5.92 -0.97 -38.13
CA ASP A 217 5.86 -1.86 -36.97
C ASP A 217 7.16 -2.65 -36.80
N LEU A 218 7.74 -2.59 -35.60
CA LEU A 218 9.07 -3.09 -35.24
C LEU A 218 9.05 -3.92 -33.96
N VAL A 219 9.92 -4.92 -33.89
CA VAL A 219 10.18 -5.73 -32.69
C VAL A 219 11.68 -5.90 -32.52
N ALA A 220 12.23 -5.48 -31.38
CA ALA A 220 13.66 -5.58 -31.07
C ALA A 220 14.03 -6.91 -30.38
N SER A 221 15.30 -7.04 -29.98
CA SER A 221 15.81 -8.14 -29.17
C SER A 221 15.45 -8.00 -27.68
N THR A 222 15.58 -6.80 -27.10
CA THR A 222 15.28 -6.48 -25.70
C THR A 222 14.49 -5.18 -25.58
N ALA A 223 13.93 -4.94 -24.38
CA ALA A 223 13.24 -3.69 -24.06
C ALA A 223 14.18 -2.47 -24.10
N ASP A 224 15.45 -2.61 -23.72
CA ASP A 224 16.42 -1.50 -23.70
C ASP A 224 16.66 -0.93 -25.10
N VAL A 225 16.72 -1.82 -26.10
CA VAL A 225 16.82 -1.43 -27.51
C VAL A 225 15.57 -0.66 -27.93
N VAL A 226 14.37 -1.09 -27.52
CA VAL A 226 13.13 -0.35 -27.79
C VAL A 226 13.14 1.02 -27.12
N SER A 227 13.46 1.10 -25.82
CA SER A 227 13.52 2.35 -25.05
C SER A 227 14.50 3.34 -25.68
N THR A 228 15.70 2.88 -26.05
CA THR A 228 16.73 3.69 -26.70
C THR A 228 16.27 4.23 -28.06
N TRP A 229 15.74 3.36 -28.92
CA TRP A 229 15.29 3.74 -30.26
C TRP A 229 14.06 4.65 -30.22
N VAL A 230 13.08 4.35 -29.36
CA VAL A 230 11.88 5.18 -29.22
C VAL A 230 12.22 6.54 -28.63
N MET A 231 13.14 6.63 -27.67
CA MET A 231 13.61 7.89 -27.10
C MET A 231 14.33 8.76 -28.15
N GLY A 232 15.33 8.23 -28.85
CA GLY A 232 16.07 8.99 -29.86
C GLY A 232 15.18 9.42 -31.04
N LEU A 233 14.25 8.55 -31.49
CA LEU A 233 13.25 8.92 -32.49
C LEU A 233 12.26 9.98 -31.98
N ARG A 234 11.79 9.91 -30.72
CA ARG A 234 10.90 10.95 -30.14
C ARG A 234 11.61 12.29 -30.01
N TYR A 235 12.89 12.29 -29.60
CA TYR A 235 13.72 13.48 -29.56
C TYR A 235 13.85 14.10 -30.96
N LEU A 236 14.27 13.31 -31.95
CA LEU A 236 14.38 13.72 -33.35
C LEU A 236 13.09 14.34 -33.92
N VAL A 237 11.94 13.73 -33.65
CA VAL A 237 10.63 14.22 -34.10
C VAL A 237 10.21 15.52 -33.40
N SER A 238 10.66 15.74 -32.17
CA SER A 238 10.35 16.95 -31.40
C SER A 238 11.26 18.13 -31.76
N TYR A 239 12.56 17.87 -32.01
CA TYR A 239 13.58 18.91 -32.16
C TYR A 239 14.08 19.14 -33.60
N GLY A 240 13.84 18.20 -34.52
CA GLY A 240 14.35 18.22 -35.90
C GLY A 240 13.79 19.29 -36.85
N ARG A 241 13.33 20.44 -36.32
CA ARG A 241 13.01 21.66 -37.08
C ARG A 241 14.12 22.71 -37.04
N HIS A 242 15.06 22.61 -36.11
CA HIS A 242 16.29 23.40 -36.13
C HIS A 242 17.47 22.47 -36.42
N THR A 243 18.37 22.92 -37.29
CA THR A 243 19.55 22.17 -37.72
C THR A 243 20.51 21.93 -36.57
N VAL A 244 21.25 20.82 -36.63
CA VAL A 244 22.37 20.54 -35.71
C VAL A 244 23.58 21.38 -36.14
N ASP A 245 23.42 22.70 -36.05
CA ASP A 245 24.53 23.65 -36.09
C ASP A 245 25.28 23.55 -34.75
N MET A 246 26.16 22.56 -34.72
CA MET A 246 27.16 22.26 -33.70
C MET A 246 26.67 21.67 -32.37
N VAL A 247 27.29 20.53 -32.02
CA VAL A 247 27.69 20.29 -30.63
C VAL A 247 28.85 21.26 -30.35
N GLU A 248 28.51 22.50 -30.02
CA GLU A 248 29.45 23.48 -29.51
C GLU A 248 29.35 23.50 -27.98
N PRO A 249 30.46 23.36 -27.22
CA PRO A 249 30.42 23.33 -25.76
C PRO A 249 30.30 24.74 -25.17
N SER A 250 29.30 25.52 -25.61
CA SER A 250 29.25 26.98 -25.40
C SER A 250 28.31 27.46 -24.29
N GLN A 251 27.51 26.58 -23.65
CA GLN A 251 26.88 26.81 -22.34
C GLN A 251 26.83 25.51 -21.52
N PRO A 252 27.14 25.52 -20.20
CA PRO A 252 26.81 24.41 -19.30
C PRO A 252 25.29 24.37 -19.05
N SER A 253 24.72 23.18 -18.83
CA SER A 253 23.31 23.07 -18.47
C SER A 253 23.08 23.45 -17.01
N LEU A 254 21.83 23.72 -16.63
CA LEU A 254 21.43 24.08 -15.26
C LEU A 254 22.00 23.11 -14.20
N ARG A 255 22.09 21.82 -14.56
CA ARG A 255 22.65 20.76 -13.71
C ARG A 255 24.17 20.81 -13.62
N THR A 256 24.87 20.89 -14.75
CA THR A 256 26.35 20.85 -14.74
C THR A 256 26.93 22.14 -14.17
N SER A 257 26.26 23.28 -14.36
CA SER A 257 26.58 24.53 -13.67
C SER A 257 26.38 24.42 -12.15
N TRP A 258 25.26 23.86 -11.69
CA TRP A 258 25.04 23.62 -10.26
C TRP A 258 26.12 22.70 -9.65
N ILE A 259 26.42 21.54 -10.25
CA ILE A 259 27.45 20.63 -9.73
C ILE A 259 28.86 21.24 -9.82
N GLY A 260 29.14 22.07 -10.83
CA GLY A 260 30.34 22.91 -10.87
C GLY A 260 30.43 23.84 -9.66
N SER A 261 29.34 24.55 -9.31
CA SER A 261 29.32 25.41 -8.13
C SER A 261 29.48 24.64 -6.80
N VAL A 262 29.07 23.37 -6.73
CA VAL A 262 29.33 22.49 -5.57
C VAL A 262 30.80 22.09 -5.51
N PHE A 263 31.46 21.88 -6.66
CA PHE A 263 32.90 21.66 -6.74
C PHE A 263 33.69 22.91 -6.34
N ASP A 264 33.32 24.10 -6.84
CA ASP A 264 33.97 25.38 -6.49
C ASP A 264 33.90 25.71 -4.99
N LEU A 265 32.87 25.22 -4.29
CA LEU A 265 32.73 25.34 -2.82
C LEU A 265 33.58 24.31 -2.05
N ALA A 266 34.01 23.24 -2.71
CA ALA A 266 34.87 22.20 -2.15
C ALA A 266 36.37 22.43 -2.43
N ASP A 267 36.69 23.07 -3.56
CA ASP A 267 38.02 23.58 -3.91
C ASP A 267 38.27 24.95 -3.25
N MET A 268 38.42 24.93 -1.91
CA MET A 268 38.62 26.12 -1.09
C MET A 268 39.89 26.90 -1.45
N GLU A 269 40.90 26.23 -2.02
CA GLU A 269 42.22 26.78 -2.33
C GLU A 269 42.34 27.19 -3.82
N LYS A 270 41.36 26.80 -4.65
CA LYS A 270 41.24 27.09 -6.08
C LYS A 270 42.37 26.49 -6.92
N GLU A 271 42.76 25.26 -6.59
CA GLU A 271 43.77 24.50 -7.32
C GLU A 271 43.21 23.76 -8.56
N GLY A 272 41.90 23.91 -8.85
CA GLY A 272 41.21 23.25 -9.95
C GLY A 272 40.95 21.76 -9.74
N HIS A 273 41.25 21.24 -8.54
CA HIS A 273 41.12 19.84 -8.18
C HIS A 273 40.79 19.67 -6.69
N ILE A 274 40.11 18.58 -6.35
CA ILE A 274 39.86 18.12 -4.98
C ILE A 274 40.35 16.68 -4.81
N ASP A 275 40.60 16.26 -3.58
CA ASP A 275 41.00 14.88 -3.28
C ASP A 275 39.83 13.88 -3.46
N LEU A 276 40.17 12.64 -3.81
CA LEU A 276 39.22 11.55 -4.02
C LEU A 276 38.32 11.28 -2.80
N PHE A 277 38.81 11.47 -1.58
CA PHE A 277 38.01 11.26 -0.37
C PHE A 277 36.94 12.35 -0.22
N ARG A 278 37.30 13.63 -0.34
CA ARG A 278 36.37 14.77 -0.37
C ARG A 278 35.36 14.62 -1.51
N ALA A 279 35.81 14.30 -2.73
CA ALA A 279 34.93 14.06 -3.87
C ALA A 279 33.90 12.94 -3.57
N THR A 280 34.36 11.84 -2.95
CA THR A 280 33.51 10.71 -2.55
C THR A 280 32.50 11.10 -1.48
N GLN A 281 32.92 11.82 -0.42
CA GLN A 281 32.02 12.27 0.63
C GLN A 281 30.97 13.28 0.14
N ILE A 282 31.29 14.13 -0.84
CA ILE A 282 30.30 15.06 -1.42
C ILE A 282 29.23 14.29 -2.21
N ILE A 283 29.63 13.36 -3.09
CA ILE A 283 28.67 12.55 -3.85
C ILE A 283 27.82 11.68 -2.91
N LYS A 284 28.41 11.12 -1.84
CA LYS A 284 27.70 10.38 -0.79
C LYS A 284 26.74 11.27 0.01
N GLY A 285 27.12 12.52 0.30
CA GLY A 285 26.25 13.50 0.96
C GLY A 285 25.05 13.91 0.12
N LEU A 286 25.24 14.02 -1.21
CA LEU A 286 24.17 14.30 -2.17
C LEU A 286 23.30 13.05 -2.48
N ASN A 287 23.82 11.83 -2.27
CA ASN A 287 23.08 10.59 -2.44
C ASN A 287 23.40 9.57 -1.31
N PRO A 288 22.79 9.71 -0.12
CA PRO A 288 23.12 8.92 1.08
C PRO A 288 22.88 7.41 0.98
N GLY A 289 22.23 6.93 -0.07
CA GLY A 289 22.04 5.50 -0.33
C GLY A 289 23.27 4.81 -0.94
N MET A 290 24.19 5.56 -1.56
CA MET A 290 25.32 4.97 -2.29
C MET A 290 26.49 4.54 -1.39
N LYS A 291 27.07 3.39 -1.75
CA LYS A 291 28.28 2.81 -1.17
C LYS A 291 29.52 3.59 -1.65
N GLU A 292 30.41 3.96 -0.73
CA GLU A 292 31.66 4.70 -1.02
C GLU A 292 32.54 3.97 -2.04
N SER A 293 32.67 2.65 -1.92
CA SER A 293 33.44 1.80 -2.84
C SER A 293 32.97 1.90 -4.29
N ARG A 294 31.67 2.11 -4.54
CA ARG A 294 31.11 2.31 -5.89
C ARG A 294 31.44 3.70 -6.44
N ILE A 295 31.43 4.73 -5.59
CA ILE A 295 31.79 6.10 -5.96
C ILE A 295 33.29 6.17 -6.30
N GLU A 296 34.14 5.61 -5.42
CA GLU A 296 35.59 5.49 -5.66
C GLU A 296 35.92 4.70 -6.93
N LEU A 297 35.26 3.55 -7.15
CA LEU A 297 35.46 2.75 -8.35
C LEU A 297 35.14 3.57 -9.61
N LYS A 298 34.06 4.36 -9.57
CA LYS A 298 33.67 5.18 -10.73
C LYS A 298 34.65 6.31 -11.02
N PHE A 299 35.23 6.95 -10.01
CA PHE A 299 36.33 7.89 -10.23
C PHE A 299 37.54 7.20 -10.88
N LYS A 300 37.93 6.01 -10.39
CA LYS A 300 39.04 5.21 -10.93
C LYS A 300 38.78 4.75 -12.38
N GLU A 301 37.53 4.48 -12.76
CA GLU A 301 37.12 4.22 -14.14
C GLU A 301 37.32 5.45 -15.05
N LEU A 302 36.78 6.61 -14.66
CA LEU A 302 36.80 7.82 -15.47
C LEU A 302 38.21 8.40 -15.62
N GLN A 303 39.00 8.39 -14.55
CA GLN A 303 40.43 8.73 -14.56
C GLN A 303 41.18 7.86 -15.58
N LYS A 304 41.02 6.53 -15.49
CA LYS A 304 41.62 5.57 -16.43
C LYS A 304 41.14 5.75 -17.88
N ALA A 305 39.90 6.17 -18.10
CA ALA A 305 39.36 6.45 -19.44
C ALA A 305 39.93 7.73 -20.07
N LYS A 306 40.52 8.63 -19.27
CA LYS A 306 41.15 9.90 -19.68
C LYS A 306 42.69 9.87 -19.63
N ASP A 307 43.30 8.70 -19.37
CA ASP A 307 44.73 8.53 -19.05
C ASP A 307 45.24 9.46 -17.93
N GLN A 308 44.36 9.80 -16.98
CA GLN A 308 44.67 10.55 -15.77
C GLN A 308 44.92 9.56 -14.62
N TYR A 309 45.98 9.76 -13.85
CA TYR A 309 46.39 8.84 -12.77
C TYR A 309 46.80 9.62 -11.52
N GLY A 310 46.06 9.47 -10.42
CA GLY A 310 46.33 10.14 -9.14
C GLY A 310 45.10 10.19 -8.22
N GLU A 311 45.24 10.81 -7.06
CA GLU A 311 44.12 11.01 -6.11
C GLU A 311 43.36 12.34 -6.34
N ALA A 312 43.86 13.18 -7.26
CA ALA A 312 43.24 14.43 -7.66
C ALA A 312 42.06 14.22 -8.64
N ILE A 313 40.94 14.88 -8.34
CA ILE A 313 39.72 14.91 -9.16
C ILE A 313 39.48 16.36 -9.62
N ASN A 314 39.53 16.59 -10.92
CA ASN A 314 39.15 17.88 -11.54
C ASN A 314 37.63 18.03 -11.71
N MET A 315 37.17 19.28 -11.89
CA MET A 315 35.75 19.63 -12.02
C MET A 315 35.02 18.77 -13.07
N ASP A 316 35.57 18.64 -14.28
CA ASP A 316 34.94 17.86 -15.36
C ASP A 316 34.70 16.40 -14.95
N THR A 317 35.67 15.78 -14.29
CA THR A 317 35.56 14.38 -13.83
C THR A 317 34.64 14.25 -12.62
N PHE A 318 34.53 15.27 -11.78
CA PHE A 318 33.54 15.33 -10.69
C PHE A 318 32.10 15.45 -11.22
N VAL A 319 31.86 16.38 -12.15
CA VAL A 319 30.57 16.59 -12.81
C VAL A 319 30.13 15.33 -13.57
N GLU A 320 31.04 14.71 -14.33
CA GLU A 320 30.79 13.47 -15.06
C GLU A 320 30.50 12.31 -14.12
N ALA A 321 31.29 12.11 -13.05
CA ALA A 321 31.06 11.07 -12.05
C ALA A 321 29.69 11.22 -11.38
N TYR A 322 29.32 12.43 -10.94
CA TYR A 322 28.00 12.69 -10.37
C TYR A 322 26.88 12.38 -11.36
N CYS A 323 27.00 12.84 -12.61
CA CYS A 323 25.99 12.59 -13.64
C CYS A 323 25.84 11.11 -13.97
N GLU A 324 26.92 10.33 -14.06
CA GLU A 324 26.86 8.88 -14.33
C GLU A 324 26.34 8.07 -13.13
N LEU A 325 26.58 8.52 -11.89
CA LEU A 325 26.18 7.81 -10.68
C LEU A 325 24.76 8.11 -10.20
N CYS A 326 24.34 9.37 -10.26
CA CYS A 326 23.07 9.85 -9.68
C CYS A 326 21.92 9.95 -10.67
N THR A 327 22.17 9.83 -11.98
CA THR A 327 21.08 9.76 -12.98
C THR A 327 20.44 8.37 -12.99
N ARG A 328 19.22 8.26 -12.44
CA ARG A 328 18.37 7.08 -12.60
C ARG A 328 17.69 7.12 -13.98
N PRO A 329 17.99 6.20 -14.92
CA PRO A 329 17.50 6.29 -16.30
C PRO A 329 15.97 6.35 -16.39
N GLU A 330 15.27 5.58 -15.55
CA GLU A 330 13.81 5.53 -15.51
C GLU A 330 13.16 6.85 -15.05
N ILE A 331 13.83 7.61 -14.18
CA ILE A 331 13.38 8.95 -13.76
C ILE A 331 13.75 9.99 -14.82
N PHE A 332 14.91 9.85 -15.47
CA PHE A 332 15.30 10.71 -16.59
C PHE A 332 14.33 10.57 -17.77
N PHE A 333 13.96 9.34 -18.15
CA PHE A 333 12.97 9.11 -19.20
C PHE A 333 11.58 9.63 -18.82
N LEU A 334 11.22 9.64 -17.53
CA LEU A 334 10.00 10.25 -17.04
C LEU A 334 10.02 11.78 -17.15
N LEU A 335 11.11 12.45 -16.77
CA LEU A 335 11.28 13.90 -16.98
C LEU A 335 11.22 14.23 -18.47
N VAL A 336 11.93 13.48 -19.31
CA VAL A 336 11.95 13.62 -20.78
C VAL A 336 10.56 13.35 -21.40
N GLN A 337 9.67 12.60 -20.74
CA GLN A 337 8.28 12.46 -21.20
C GLN A 337 7.48 13.76 -21.03
N PHE A 338 7.60 14.44 -19.88
CA PHE A 338 6.76 15.59 -19.54
C PHE A 338 7.37 16.96 -19.85
N SER A 339 8.69 17.10 -19.84
CA SER A 339 9.37 18.36 -20.12
C SER A 339 9.15 18.85 -21.55
N SER A 340 8.91 20.15 -21.73
CA SER A 340 8.82 20.80 -23.03
C SER A 340 10.19 21.07 -23.68
N ASN A 341 11.29 20.99 -22.91
CA ASN A 341 12.68 21.28 -23.35
C ASN A 341 13.65 20.06 -23.21
N LYS A 342 13.25 19.03 -22.48
CA LYS A 342 13.98 17.78 -22.14
C LYS A 342 15.15 17.89 -21.15
N GLU A 343 15.38 19.05 -20.54
CA GLU A 343 16.35 19.25 -19.46
C GLU A 343 15.71 19.47 -18.08
N TYR A 344 14.58 20.20 -18.03
CA TYR A 344 13.84 20.54 -16.82
C TYR A 344 12.33 20.60 -17.07
N LEU A 345 11.51 20.37 -16.05
CA LEU A 345 10.08 20.68 -16.08
C LEU A 345 9.89 22.18 -15.79
N ASP A 346 9.22 22.92 -16.66
CA ASP A 346 8.70 24.25 -16.30
C ASP A 346 7.43 24.14 -15.45
N SER A 347 6.87 25.26 -14.97
CA SER A 347 5.66 25.22 -14.13
C SER A 347 4.42 24.65 -14.83
N LYS A 348 4.36 24.59 -16.17
CA LYS A 348 3.25 23.97 -16.93
C LYS A 348 3.50 22.47 -17.13
N ASP A 349 4.73 22.08 -17.43
CA ASP A 349 5.16 20.69 -17.50
C ASP A 349 4.96 19.99 -16.14
N LEU A 350 5.28 20.70 -15.04
CA LEU A 350 5.11 20.21 -13.68
C LEU A 350 3.62 20.17 -13.26
N MET A 351 2.83 21.21 -13.56
CA MET A 351 1.38 21.19 -13.34
C MET A 351 0.72 20.04 -14.11
N LEU A 352 1.18 19.78 -15.34
CA LEU A 352 0.76 18.64 -16.14
C LEU A 352 1.09 17.32 -15.42
N PHE A 353 2.34 17.10 -15.01
CA PHE A 353 2.74 15.87 -14.32
C PHE A 353 1.97 15.62 -13.01
N VAL A 354 1.86 16.63 -12.16
CA VAL A 354 1.26 16.51 -10.82
C VAL A 354 -0.26 16.31 -10.89
N GLU A 355 -0.96 16.99 -11.80
CA GLU A 355 -2.42 16.82 -11.96
C GLU A 355 -2.77 15.54 -12.73
N VAL A 356 -1.97 15.15 -13.74
CA VAL A 356 -2.35 14.08 -14.68
C VAL A 356 -1.80 12.71 -14.30
N GLU A 357 -0.54 12.62 -13.84
CA GLU A 357 0.08 11.34 -13.51
C GLU A 357 0.03 11.06 -12.00
N GLN A 358 0.32 12.05 -11.15
CA GLN A 358 0.19 11.89 -9.69
C GLN A 358 -1.27 11.94 -9.20
N GLY A 359 -2.21 12.37 -10.05
CA GLY A 359 -3.64 12.38 -9.76
C GLY A 359 -4.07 13.43 -8.72
N VAL A 360 -3.28 14.49 -8.52
CA VAL A 360 -3.59 15.55 -7.56
C VAL A 360 -4.65 16.48 -8.17
N GLU A 361 -5.80 16.63 -7.51
CA GLU A 361 -6.82 17.59 -7.95
C GLU A 361 -6.42 19.04 -7.69
N GLY A 362 -6.81 19.94 -8.61
CA GLY A 362 -6.81 21.39 -8.35
C GLY A 362 -5.43 22.05 -8.30
N VAL A 363 -4.40 21.43 -8.88
CA VAL A 363 -3.02 21.97 -8.92
C VAL A 363 -2.99 23.40 -9.46
N THR A 364 -2.28 24.28 -8.76
CA THR A 364 -2.06 25.67 -9.16
C THR A 364 -0.59 25.93 -9.51
N GLU A 365 -0.34 27.04 -10.21
CA GLU A 365 1.01 27.50 -10.54
C GLU A 365 1.84 27.81 -9.27
N ASP A 366 1.19 28.20 -8.18
CA ASP A 366 1.84 28.40 -6.87
C ASP A 366 2.25 27.08 -6.21
N MET A 367 1.41 26.03 -6.28
CA MET A 367 1.80 24.69 -5.83
C MET A 367 3.00 24.16 -6.62
N CYS A 368 3.08 24.44 -7.92
CA CYS A 368 4.24 24.10 -8.73
C CYS A 368 5.48 24.92 -8.33
N ARG A 369 5.35 26.22 -8.04
CA ARG A 369 6.44 27.04 -7.48
C ARG A 369 6.95 26.48 -6.16
N ASP A 370 6.07 26.10 -5.24
CA ASP A 370 6.44 25.56 -3.92
C ASP A 370 7.22 24.24 -4.06
N ILE A 371 6.80 23.34 -4.97
CA ILE A 371 7.53 22.11 -5.31
C ILE A 371 8.93 22.44 -5.85
N VAL A 372 9.05 23.39 -6.79
CA VAL A 372 10.37 23.80 -7.30
C VAL A 372 11.23 24.38 -6.17
N GLN A 373 10.72 25.32 -5.39
CA GLN A 373 11.47 25.99 -4.32
C GLN A 373 12.03 24.98 -3.30
N LYS A 374 11.21 23.99 -2.94
CA LYS A 374 11.50 22.97 -1.92
C LYS A 374 12.46 21.87 -2.38
N PHE A 375 12.42 21.46 -3.65
CA PHE A 375 13.13 20.26 -4.12
C PHE A 375 14.26 20.54 -5.13
N GLU A 376 14.18 21.62 -5.92
CA GLU A 376 15.23 21.98 -6.88
C GLU A 376 16.51 22.42 -6.16
N PRO A 377 17.68 21.76 -6.38
CA PRO A 377 18.91 22.16 -5.73
C PRO A 377 19.58 23.40 -6.35
N SER A 378 19.40 23.66 -7.66
CA SER A 378 19.96 24.85 -8.32
C SER A 378 19.30 26.15 -7.85
N ALA A 379 20.10 27.17 -7.53
CA ALA A 379 19.58 28.50 -7.20
C ALA A 379 18.89 29.16 -8.40
N GLU A 380 19.49 29.04 -9.59
CA GLU A 380 18.92 29.50 -10.86
C GLU A 380 17.61 28.75 -11.20
N GLY A 381 17.55 27.45 -10.91
CA GLY A 381 16.35 26.64 -11.12
C GLY A 381 15.19 27.12 -10.26
N ARG A 382 15.44 27.39 -8.97
CA ARG A 382 14.46 27.99 -8.06
C ARG A 382 14.02 29.40 -8.48
N GLU A 383 14.94 30.24 -8.97
CA GLU A 383 14.61 31.59 -9.46
C GLU A 383 13.72 31.55 -10.71
N LYS A 384 13.99 30.63 -11.64
CA LYS A 384 13.27 30.50 -12.92
C LYS A 384 12.03 29.60 -12.85
N ALA A 385 11.72 29.02 -11.69
CA ALA A 385 10.66 28.02 -11.50
C ALA A 385 10.83 26.77 -12.40
N TYR A 386 12.07 26.27 -12.52
CA TYR A 386 12.45 25.10 -13.32
C TYR A 386 12.89 23.94 -12.41
N LEU A 387 12.27 22.76 -12.58
CA LEU A 387 12.65 21.53 -11.87
C LEU A 387 13.57 20.66 -12.74
N SER A 388 14.84 20.60 -12.38
CA SER A 388 15.86 19.75 -13.02
C SER A 388 15.66 18.26 -12.69
N ILE A 389 16.47 17.39 -13.30
CA ILE A 389 16.43 15.94 -13.03
C ILE A 389 16.72 15.59 -11.55
N ASP A 390 17.61 16.32 -10.88
CA ASP A 390 17.91 16.05 -9.47
C ASP A 390 16.79 16.56 -8.57
N GLY A 391 16.25 17.76 -8.85
CA GLY A 391 15.06 18.28 -8.16
C GLY A 391 13.82 17.40 -8.34
N PHE A 392 13.63 16.85 -9.54
CA PHE A 392 12.55 15.90 -9.83
C PHE A 392 12.76 14.55 -9.12
N THR A 393 14.01 14.10 -9.01
CA THR A 393 14.36 12.91 -8.23
C THR A 393 14.10 13.13 -6.73
N HIS A 394 14.45 14.30 -6.18
CA HIS A 394 14.12 14.67 -4.80
C HIS A 394 12.61 14.74 -4.56
N TYR A 395 11.84 15.35 -5.48
CA TYR A 395 10.38 15.39 -5.40
C TYR A 395 9.77 13.98 -5.38
N LEU A 396 10.20 13.09 -6.29
CA LEU A 396 9.70 11.71 -6.34
C LEU A 396 10.09 10.88 -5.11
N LEU A 397 11.23 11.15 -4.47
CA LEU A 397 11.65 10.50 -3.21
C LEU A 397 11.03 11.15 -1.96
N SER A 398 10.29 12.25 -2.10
CA SER A 398 9.71 12.99 -0.99
C SER A 398 8.49 12.29 -0.37
N SER A 399 8.08 12.79 0.80
CA SER A 399 6.85 12.36 1.48
C SER A 399 5.55 12.67 0.71
N GLU A 400 5.61 13.50 -0.34
CA GLU A 400 4.46 13.84 -1.21
C GLU A 400 4.24 12.77 -2.29
N CYS A 401 5.32 12.16 -2.78
CA CYS A 401 5.29 11.02 -3.72
C CYS A 401 5.35 9.65 -3.00
N HIS A 402 5.06 9.62 -1.70
CA HIS A 402 4.89 8.39 -0.93
C HIS A 402 3.60 7.65 -1.33
N ILE A 403 3.61 6.31 -1.32
CA ILE A 403 2.47 5.48 -1.75
C ILE A 403 1.26 5.50 -0.79
N PHE A 404 1.49 5.64 0.52
CA PHE A 404 0.43 5.72 1.55
C PHE A 404 -0.11 7.15 1.67
N ASP A 405 -1.42 7.30 1.52
CA ASP A 405 -2.16 8.56 1.59
C ASP A 405 -1.93 9.33 2.91
N PRO A 406 -1.50 10.60 2.88
CA PRO A 406 -1.31 11.40 4.09
C PRO A 406 -2.59 11.64 4.91
N GLN A 407 -3.78 11.62 4.31
CA GLN A 407 -5.06 11.78 5.00
C GLN A 407 -5.31 10.62 5.99
N HIS A 408 -4.91 9.41 5.62
CA HIS A 408 -5.06 8.21 6.45
C HIS A 408 -4.05 8.15 7.61
N LYS A 409 -3.10 9.09 7.67
CA LYS A 409 -2.20 9.31 8.82
C LYS A 409 -2.86 10.11 9.95
N GLN A 410 -4.11 10.55 9.77
CA GLN A 410 -4.98 11.10 10.81
C GLN A 410 -6.24 10.26 10.92
N VAL A 411 -7.02 10.46 11.99
CA VAL A 411 -8.33 9.83 12.15
C VAL A 411 -9.28 10.43 11.11
N CYS A 412 -9.63 9.63 10.10
CA CYS A 412 -10.41 10.04 8.93
C CYS A 412 -11.76 9.31 8.81
N GLN A 413 -11.96 8.22 9.57
CA GLN A 413 -13.18 7.42 9.55
C GLN A 413 -14.18 7.89 10.61
N ASP A 414 -15.46 7.57 10.43
CA ASP A 414 -16.50 7.84 11.42
C ASP A 414 -16.25 7.02 12.70
N MET A 415 -15.97 7.71 13.82
CA MET A 415 -15.70 7.13 15.14
C MET A 415 -16.95 7.08 16.05
N THR A 416 -18.12 7.45 15.54
CA THR A 416 -19.38 7.56 16.29
C THR A 416 -20.28 6.33 16.21
N GLN A 417 -19.92 5.32 15.41
CA GLN A 417 -20.64 4.05 15.31
C GLN A 417 -20.46 3.20 16.58
N PRO A 418 -21.32 2.20 16.85
CA PRO A 418 -21.13 1.23 17.94
C PRO A 418 -19.75 0.55 17.94
N LEU A 419 -19.22 0.19 19.11
CA LEU A 419 -17.93 -0.53 19.21
C LEU A 419 -17.90 -1.84 18.42
N SER A 420 -19.05 -2.50 18.22
CA SER A 420 -19.18 -3.71 17.39
C SER A 420 -18.91 -3.47 15.90
N HIS A 421 -18.90 -2.22 15.42
CA HIS A 421 -18.76 -1.85 14.01
C HIS A 421 -17.32 -1.63 13.55
N TYR A 422 -16.31 -1.89 14.39
CA TYR A 422 -14.88 -1.70 14.08
C TYR A 422 -14.08 -3.00 14.20
N TYR A 423 -13.03 -3.14 13.40
CA TYR A 423 -11.89 -3.99 13.73
C TYR A 423 -11.04 -3.30 14.80
N ILE A 424 -10.53 -4.07 15.76
CA ILE A 424 -9.82 -3.59 16.95
C ILE A 424 -8.44 -4.24 16.97
N ASN A 425 -7.37 -3.43 16.99
CA ASN A 425 -6.00 -3.94 16.99
C ASN A 425 -5.72 -4.67 18.31
N SER A 426 -5.37 -5.94 18.25
CA SER A 426 -5.50 -6.86 19.39
C SER A 426 -4.27 -7.73 19.59
N SER A 427 -3.80 -7.84 20.83
CA SER A 427 -2.68 -8.70 21.22
C SER A 427 -3.14 -9.87 22.10
N HIS A 428 -2.58 -11.04 21.80
CA HIS A 428 -2.63 -12.26 22.62
C HIS A 428 -1.30 -12.38 23.38
N ASN A 429 -1.34 -12.84 24.65
CA ASN A 429 -0.17 -13.05 25.50
C ASN A 429 0.86 -11.89 25.50
N ALA A 430 0.38 -10.65 25.66
CA ALA A 430 1.13 -9.41 25.42
C ALA A 430 2.39 -9.15 26.31
N SER A 431 2.67 -9.98 27.31
CA SER A 431 3.92 -9.94 28.08
C SER A 431 5.07 -10.70 27.42
N LEU A 432 4.78 -11.68 26.57
CA LEU A 432 5.74 -12.68 26.10
C LEU A 432 6.69 -12.13 25.03
N LEU A 433 8.00 -12.35 25.20
CA LEU A 433 9.04 -11.92 24.25
C LEU A 433 9.34 -12.94 23.13
N GLU A 434 9.09 -14.23 23.35
CA GLU A 434 9.55 -15.33 22.49
C GLU A 434 8.48 -16.45 22.40
N ASP A 435 8.87 -17.72 22.31
CA ASP A 435 7.99 -18.90 22.25
C ASP A 435 7.22 -19.14 23.55
N HIS A 436 6.02 -19.74 23.48
CA HIS A 436 5.14 -19.97 24.64
C HIS A 436 5.70 -20.98 25.68
N PHE A 437 6.79 -21.68 25.38
CA PHE A 437 7.43 -22.67 26.27
C PHE A 437 8.66 -22.14 27.02
N TRP A 438 9.48 -21.31 26.36
CA TRP A 438 10.78 -20.86 26.88
C TRP A 438 10.86 -19.35 27.12
N GLY A 439 10.02 -18.57 26.45
CA GLY A 439 10.09 -17.12 26.46
C GLY A 439 9.84 -16.51 27.84
N SER A 440 10.49 -15.39 28.09
CA SER A 440 10.29 -14.59 29.29
C SER A 440 9.13 -13.59 29.14
N SER A 441 8.51 -13.23 30.26
CA SER A 441 7.54 -12.13 30.32
C SER A 441 8.23 -10.81 30.68
N ASP A 442 8.01 -9.79 29.85
CA ASP A 442 8.63 -8.46 29.98
C ASP A 442 7.60 -7.31 29.89
N ILE A 443 7.98 -6.18 30.48
CA ILE A 443 7.22 -4.93 30.51
C ILE A 443 7.29 -4.18 29.18
N SER A 444 8.40 -4.24 28.44
CA SER A 444 8.54 -3.48 27.19
C SER A 444 7.57 -3.97 26.09
N SER A 445 7.18 -5.24 26.11
CA SER A 445 6.17 -5.82 25.22
C SER A 445 4.82 -5.09 25.30
N TYR A 446 4.36 -4.74 26.51
CA TYR A 446 3.15 -3.93 26.73
C TYR A 446 3.29 -2.50 26.17
N ILE A 447 4.45 -1.86 26.39
CA ILE A 447 4.74 -0.51 25.88
C ILE A 447 4.76 -0.53 24.34
N ARG A 448 5.44 -1.53 23.75
CA ARG A 448 5.53 -1.75 22.30
C ARG A 448 4.14 -1.95 21.69
N ALA A 449 3.32 -2.82 22.26
CA ALA A 449 1.96 -3.05 21.79
C ALA A 449 1.11 -1.77 21.83
N LEU A 450 1.11 -1.02 22.94
CA LEU A 450 0.35 0.22 23.08
C LEU A 450 0.81 1.32 22.10
N ARG A 451 2.13 1.47 21.89
CA ARG A 451 2.70 2.39 20.88
C ARG A 451 2.40 1.99 19.45
N MET A 452 2.31 0.69 19.17
CA MET A 452 1.87 0.13 17.89
C MET A 452 0.33 0.14 17.72
N GLY A 453 -0.37 0.98 18.47
CA GLY A 453 -1.81 1.20 18.35
C GLY A 453 -2.67 0.03 18.83
N CYS A 454 -2.16 -0.88 19.67
CA CYS A 454 -2.97 -1.97 20.21
C CYS A 454 -4.06 -1.43 21.16
N ARG A 455 -5.31 -1.86 20.96
CA ARG A 455 -6.54 -1.44 21.69
C ARG A 455 -7.25 -2.60 22.39
N SER A 456 -6.77 -3.84 22.27
CA SER A 456 -7.17 -4.96 23.13
C SER A 456 -5.95 -5.74 23.60
N ILE A 457 -5.69 -5.75 24.90
CA ILE A 457 -4.50 -6.37 25.51
C ILE A 457 -4.91 -7.45 26.50
N GLU A 458 -4.25 -8.60 26.42
CA GLU A 458 -4.40 -9.71 27.35
C GLU A 458 -3.39 -9.65 28.50
N VAL A 459 -3.87 -9.95 29.71
CA VAL A 459 -3.05 -10.09 30.90
C VAL A 459 -3.50 -11.34 31.64
N ILE A 460 -2.62 -12.34 31.70
CA ILE A 460 -2.82 -13.57 32.46
C ILE A 460 -2.24 -13.38 33.85
N VAL A 461 -3.07 -13.51 34.89
CA VAL A 461 -2.70 -13.23 36.29
C VAL A 461 -2.80 -14.49 37.15
N TRP A 462 -1.75 -14.76 37.89
CA TRP A 462 -1.55 -15.91 38.77
C TRP A 462 -1.31 -15.47 40.21
N ASP A 463 -1.44 -16.39 41.17
CA ASP A 463 -1.05 -16.13 42.55
C ASP A 463 0.48 -15.93 42.66
N GLY A 464 0.89 -14.84 43.30
CA GLY A 464 2.29 -14.53 43.59
C GLY A 464 2.65 -14.62 45.07
N PRO A 465 3.93 -14.41 45.41
CA PRO A 465 4.40 -14.34 46.79
C PRO A 465 3.83 -13.11 47.52
N ASP A 466 3.87 -13.12 48.86
CA ASP A 466 3.48 -12.02 49.75
C ASP A 466 2.08 -11.43 49.49
N ASN A 467 1.19 -12.21 48.85
CA ASN A 467 -0.17 -11.84 48.45
C ASN A 467 -0.23 -10.70 47.39
N GLU A 468 0.85 -10.49 46.63
CA GLU A 468 0.89 -9.66 45.42
C GLU A 468 0.66 -10.54 44.17
N PRO A 469 -0.38 -10.29 43.34
CA PRO A 469 -0.62 -11.05 42.11
C PRO A 469 0.50 -10.84 41.08
N VAL A 470 0.81 -11.87 40.30
CA VAL A 470 1.87 -11.81 39.27
C VAL A 470 1.36 -12.18 37.87
N VAL A 471 2.05 -11.68 36.86
CA VAL A 471 1.81 -11.88 35.43
C VAL A 471 2.97 -12.68 34.84
N TYR A 472 2.65 -13.80 34.20
CA TYR A 472 3.58 -14.59 33.39
C TYR A 472 2.81 -15.52 32.45
N VAL A 473 3.49 -16.02 31.42
CA VAL A 473 3.00 -16.99 30.43
C VAL A 473 3.98 -18.15 30.36
N GLY A 474 3.48 -19.39 30.21
CA GLY A 474 4.30 -20.60 30.14
C GLY A 474 4.72 -21.18 31.49
N SER A 475 5.57 -22.22 31.46
CA SER A 475 6.04 -22.96 32.64
C SER A 475 7.30 -22.36 33.30
N SER A 476 7.88 -21.31 32.73
CA SER A 476 9.11 -20.68 33.21
C SER A 476 8.84 -19.71 34.37
N VAL A 477 8.96 -20.22 35.60
CA VAL A 477 8.80 -19.45 36.86
C VAL A 477 9.82 -18.30 37.00
N ALA A 478 10.85 -18.25 36.14
CA ALA A 478 11.97 -17.30 36.24
C ALA A 478 11.65 -15.84 35.85
N SER A 479 10.47 -15.53 35.29
CA SER A 479 10.14 -14.19 34.78
C SER A 479 8.75 -13.67 35.21
N GLN A 480 8.48 -13.71 36.52
CA GLN A 480 7.22 -13.18 37.08
C GLN A 480 7.25 -11.64 37.20
N LEU A 481 6.24 -10.97 36.63
CA LEU A 481 6.06 -9.52 36.74
C LEU A 481 4.96 -9.19 37.78
N PRO A 482 5.16 -8.26 38.74
CA PRO A 482 4.07 -7.84 39.63
C PRO A 482 2.90 -7.22 38.85
N PHE A 483 1.67 -7.64 39.14
CA PHE A 483 0.48 -7.16 38.43
C PHE A 483 0.28 -5.65 38.60
N SER A 484 0.62 -5.10 39.78
CA SER A 484 0.67 -3.65 40.00
C SER A 484 1.60 -2.92 39.02
N LYS A 485 2.76 -3.50 38.66
CA LYS A 485 3.71 -2.90 37.70
C LYS A 485 3.21 -2.97 36.26
N VAL A 486 2.53 -4.04 35.87
CA VAL A 486 1.86 -4.12 34.57
C VAL A 486 0.75 -3.08 34.46
N LEU A 487 -0.03 -2.86 35.53
CA LEU A 487 -1.05 -1.81 35.60
C LEU A 487 -0.47 -0.39 35.59
N ASP A 488 0.64 -0.11 36.29
CA ASP A 488 1.32 1.20 36.25
C ASP A 488 1.70 1.57 34.80
N ILE A 489 2.23 0.60 34.06
CA ILE A 489 2.68 0.74 32.67
C ILE A 489 1.48 0.92 31.72
N ILE A 490 0.43 0.11 31.88
CA ILE A 490 -0.81 0.28 31.11
C ILE A 490 -1.42 1.66 31.40
N ASN A 491 -1.49 2.10 32.65
CA ASN A 491 -1.99 3.43 33.03
C ASN A 491 -1.20 4.56 32.35
N GLN A 492 0.14 4.45 32.31
CA GLN A 492 1.00 5.43 31.65
C GLN A 492 0.79 5.47 30.13
N TYR A 493 0.86 4.31 29.45
CA TYR A 493 0.94 4.25 27.99
C TYR A 493 -0.39 4.01 27.26
N ALA A 494 -1.49 3.73 27.98
CA ALA A 494 -2.79 3.37 27.38
C ALA A 494 -3.26 4.35 26.30
N PHE A 495 -3.00 5.65 26.46
CA PHE A 495 -3.46 6.70 25.56
C PHE A 495 -2.34 7.52 24.92
N GLU A 496 -1.09 7.03 24.92
CA GLU A 496 0.04 7.71 24.26
C GLU A 496 -0.05 7.62 22.72
N GLY A 497 -0.39 6.44 22.19
CA GLY A 497 -0.51 6.20 20.73
C GLY A 497 -1.93 6.33 20.15
N SER A 498 -2.96 6.48 20.99
CA SER A 498 -4.37 6.59 20.57
C SER A 498 -5.26 7.03 21.73
N GLU A 499 -6.13 8.02 21.52
CA GLU A 499 -7.13 8.45 22.52
C GLU A 499 -8.26 7.42 22.75
N TYR A 500 -8.45 6.50 21.81
CA TYR A 500 -9.60 5.60 21.77
C TYR A 500 -9.49 4.47 22.80
N PRO A 501 -10.62 3.91 23.26
CA PRO A 501 -10.68 2.97 24.38
C PRO A 501 -9.72 1.79 24.31
N LEU A 502 -9.29 1.32 25.49
CA LEU A 502 -8.46 0.12 25.64
C LEU A 502 -9.27 -0.99 26.32
N ILE A 503 -9.41 -2.14 25.66
CA ILE A 503 -9.99 -3.35 26.25
C ILE A 503 -8.87 -4.12 26.96
N LEU A 504 -9.03 -4.34 28.26
CA LEU A 504 -8.12 -5.14 29.08
C LEU A 504 -8.76 -6.51 29.33
N CYS A 505 -8.25 -7.53 28.64
CA CYS A 505 -8.68 -8.92 28.75
C CYS A 505 -7.97 -9.59 29.93
N LEU A 506 -8.66 -9.70 31.06
CA LEU A 506 -8.14 -10.36 32.25
C LEU A 506 -8.43 -11.86 32.20
N VAL A 507 -7.37 -12.67 32.19
CA VAL A 507 -7.43 -14.10 32.49
C VAL A 507 -6.88 -14.27 33.91
N THR A 508 -7.57 -15.01 34.78
CA THR A 508 -7.33 -14.96 36.23
C THR A 508 -7.37 -16.35 36.84
N HIS A 509 -6.23 -16.77 37.36
CA HIS A 509 -6.03 -18.06 38.05
C HIS A 509 -5.76 -17.86 39.55
N CYS A 510 -5.77 -16.61 40.03
CA CYS A 510 -5.52 -16.24 41.43
C CYS A 510 -6.59 -16.74 42.40
N CYS A 511 -6.19 -17.04 43.63
CA CYS A 511 -7.06 -17.27 44.77
C CYS A 511 -7.86 -16.01 45.15
N ILE A 512 -8.99 -16.19 45.85
CA ILE A 512 -9.91 -15.10 46.24
C ILE A 512 -9.22 -13.94 46.99
N PRO A 513 -8.30 -14.16 47.96
CA PRO A 513 -7.51 -13.08 48.57
C PRO A 513 -6.74 -12.22 47.56
N GLN A 514 -6.05 -12.84 46.60
CA GLN A 514 -5.29 -12.11 45.59
C GLN A 514 -6.20 -11.47 44.52
N GLN A 515 -7.35 -12.06 44.18
CA GLN A 515 -8.36 -11.39 43.34
C GLN A 515 -8.88 -10.08 43.97
N ARG A 516 -8.98 -10.00 45.31
CA ARG A 516 -9.30 -8.74 46.00
C ARG A 516 -8.17 -7.72 45.87
N VAL A 517 -6.91 -8.14 45.92
CA VAL A 517 -5.76 -7.27 45.66
C VAL A 517 -5.73 -6.79 44.20
N MET A 518 -6.02 -7.66 43.23
CA MET A 518 -6.20 -7.27 41.82
C MET A 518 -7.27 -6.18 41.70
N ALA A 519 -8.44 -6.37 42.29
CA ALA A 519 -9.52 -5.39 42.26
C ALA A 519 -9.16 -4.05 42.94
N GLN A 520 -8.34 -4.08 43.98
CA GLN A 520 -7.80 -2.87 44.62
C GLN A 520 -6.79 -2.15 43.72
N HIS A 521 -5.82 -2.87 43.15
CA HIS A 521 -4.83 -2.30 42.23
C HIS A 521 -5.48 -1.70 40.98
N ILE A 522 -6.43 -2.40 40.36
CA ILE A 522 -7.15 -1.90 39.19
C ILE A 522 -7.86 -0.57 39.52
N LYS A 523 -8.63 -0.52 40.62
CA LYS A 523 -9.34 0.70 41.06
C LYS A 523 -8.37 1.84 41.42
N LYS A 524 -7.26 1.53 42.08
CA LYS A 524 -6.27 2.51 42.58
C LYS A 524 -5.38 3.08 41.46
N ILE A 525 -4.94 2.25 40.52
CA ILE A 525 -3.94 2.60 39.51
C ILE A 525 -4.63 3.16 38.26
N LEU A 526 -5.72 2.56 37.78
CA LEU A 526 -6.43 3.05 36.58
C LEU A 526 -7.36 4.23 36.87
N GLY A 527 -7.83 4.38 38.11
CA GLY A 527 -8.54 5.57 38.57
C GLY A 527 -9.74 5.97 37.70
N ASP A 528 -9.72 7.21 37.20
CA ASP A 528 -10.76 7.80 36.35
C ASP A 528 -10.78 7.25 34.91
N LYS A 529 -9.70 6.63 34.45
CA LYS A 529 -9.64 5.93 33.15
C LYS A 529 -10.45 4.64 33.17
N LEU A 530 -10.68 4.02 34.33
CA LEU A 530 -11.52 2.82 34.42
C LEU A 530 -12.98 3.16 34.08
N TYR A 531 -13.59 2.40 33.16
CA TYR A 531 -15.02 2.56 32.85
C TYR A 531 -15.89 1.99 33.98
N THR A 532 -16.88 2.77 34.44
CA THR A 532 -17.67 2.46 35.66
C THR A 532 -19.19 2.58 35.50
N GLU A 533 -19.70 2.97 34.33
CA GLU A 533 -21.15 3.09 34.09
C GLU A 533 -21.79 1.72 33.78
N HIS A 534 -23.00 1.47 34.27
CA HIS A 534 -23.74 0.24 33.95
C HIS A 534 -24.38 0.30 32.54
N PRO A 535 -24.41 -0.81 31.78
CA PRO A 535 -25.06 -0.84 30.47
C PRO A 535 -26.57 -0.58 30.58
N ASN A 536 -27.08 0.23 29.65
CA ASN A 536 -28.50 0.54 29.52
C ASN A 536 -29.25 -0.66 28.92
N LYS A 537 -30.34 -1.11 29.55
CA LYS A 537 -31.13 -2.25 29.07
C LYS A 537 -32.02 -1.94 27.86
N GLU A 538 -32.21 -0.67 27.55
CA GLU A 538 -33.01 -0.18 26.41
C GLU A 538 -32.18 -0.03 25.13
N GLU A 539 -30.85 0.05 25.26
CA GLU A 539 -29.92 0.09 24.12
C GLU A 539 -29.73 -1.30 23.49
N ASN A 540 -29.37 -1.31 22.20
CA ASN A 540 -29.18 -2.54 21.43
C ASN A 540 -27.72 -2.80 21.03
N TYR A 541 -26.83 -1.85 21.32
CA TYR A 541 -25.47 -1.76 20.79
C TYR A 541 -24.51 -1.17 21.84
N LEU A 542 -23.23 -1.51 21.75
CA LEU A 542 -22.19 -0.89 22.57
C LEU A 542 -22.01 0.60 22.25
N PRO A 543 -21.62 1.44 23.23
CA PRO A 543 -21.18 2.81 22.99
C PRO A 543 -20.08 2.91 21.92
N SER A 544 -19.95 4.09 21.30
CA SER A 544 -18.94 4.31 20.26
C SER A 544 -17.52 4.50 20.80
N PRO A 545 -16.47 4.26 19.99
CA PRO A 545 -15.11 4.63 20.33
C PRO A 545 -14.98 6.09 20.78
N GLU A 546 -15.68 7.02 20.10
CA GLU A 546 -15.68 8.45 20.47
C GLU A 546 -16.28 8.70 21.86
N LYS A 547 -17.41 8.06 22.22
CA LYS A 547 -18.02 8.16 23.56
C LYS A 547 -17.15 7.51 24.66
N LEU A 548 -16.21 6.64 24.29
CA LEU A 548 -15.35 5.88 25.20
C LEU A 548 -13.89 6.36 25.21
N LYS A 549 -13.58 7.53 24.65
CA LYS A 549 -12.22 8.11 24.68
C LYS A 549 -11.65 8.20 26.09
N GLY A 550 -10.37 7.85 26.22
CA GLY A 550 -9.66 7.82 27.51
C GLY A 550 -10.13 6.75 28.49
N LYS A 551 -10.98 5.79 28.08
CA LYS A 551 -11.51 4.74 28.96
C LYS A 551 -10.90 3.36 28.73
N ILE A 552 -10.68 2.66 29.84
CA ILE A 552 -10.21 1.27 29.92
C ILE A 552 -11.40 0.39 30.33
N LEU A 553 -11.70 -0.61 29.52
CA LEU A 553 -12.82 -1.54 29.70
C LEU A 553 -12.28 -2.91 30.09
N LEU A 554 -12.78 -3.52 31.17
CA LEU A 554 -12.35 -4.86 31.57
C LEU A 554 -13.21 -5.93 30.89
N LYS A 555 -12.58 -6.79 30.06
CA LYS A 555 -13.14 -8.09 29.69
C LYS A 555 -12.79 -9.10 30.76
N GLY A 556 -13.81 -9.80 31.27
CA GLY A 556 -13.66 -10.82 32.30
C GLY A 556 -14.96 -11.56 32.62
N LYS A 557 -14.88 -12.52 33.54
CA LYS A 557 -16.04 -13.26 34.07
C LYS A 557 -16.79 -12.36 35.08
N LYS A 558 -18.11 -12.58 35.25
CA LYS A 558 -18.96 -11.81 36.20
C LYS A 558 -19.91 -12.75 36.93
N LEU A 559 -20.11 -12.54 38.23
CA LEU A 559 -21.03 -13.34 39.06
C LEU A 559 -22.48 -13.24 38.53
N PRO A 560 -23.28 -14.31 38.64
CA PRO A 560 -24.71 -14.26 38.33
C PRO A 560 -25.46 -13.25 39.21
N PRO A 561 -26.47 -12.51 38.70
CA PRO A 561 -27.28 -11.59 39.51
C PRO A 561 -28.07 -12.24 40.65
N SER A 562 -28.14 -13.57 40.70
CA SER A 562 -28.74 -14.36 41.79
C SER A 562 -27.77 -14.70 42.93
N CYS A 563 -26.47 -14.51 42.75
CA CYS A 563 -25.49 -14.62 43.82
C CYS A 563 -25.47 -13.31 44.63
N ASN A 564 -25.70 -13.41 45.95
CA ASN A 564 -25.62 -12.28 46.87
C ASN A 564 -24.33 -12.27 47.71
N ASP A 565 -23.56 -13.36 47.67
CA ASP A 565 -22.38 -13.60 48.49
C ASP A 565 -21.15 -12.80 48.03
N ALA A 566 -20.11 -12.74 48.86
CA ALA A 566 -18.86 -12.02 48.55
C ALA A 566 -17.95 -12.76 47.54
N GLU A 567 -18.23 -14.03 47.29
CA GLU A 567 -17.57 -14.87 46.29
C GLU A 567 -18.59 -15.90 45.74
N GLY A 568 -18.35 -16.41 44.54
CA GLY A 568 -19.20 -17.46 43.96
C GLY A 568 -18.56 -18.15 42.76
N ASP A 569 -19.13 -19.29 42.38
CA ASP A 569 -18.68 -20.06 41.21
C ASP A 569 -19.01 -19.33 39.90
N VAL A 570 -18.04 -19.29 38.98
CA VAL A 570 -18.22 -19.00 37.55
C VAL A 570 -17.63 -20.13 36.72
N THR A 571 -18.22 -20.41 35.56
CA THR A 571 -17.73 -21.42 34.61
C THR A 571 -16.44 -20.94 33.92
N ASP A 572 -15.50 -21.85 33.73
CA ASP A 572 -14.28 -21.58 32.97
C ASP A 572 -14.45 -21.85 31.48
N GLU A 573 -15.02 -20.86 30.79
CA GLU A 573 -15.24 -20.90 29.34
C GLU A 573 -13.95 -20.79 28.50
N GLU A 574 -12.79 -20.51 29.12
CA GLU A 574 -11.55 -20.18 28.40
C GLU A 574 -10.50 -21.30 28.55
N GLU A 575 -10.37 -21.93 29.72
CA GLU A 575 -9.59 -23.19 29.88
C GLU A 575 -10.40 -24.48 29.65
N GLY A 576 -11.72 -24.44 29.86
CA GLY A 576 -12.54 -25.64 30.10
C GLY A 576 -12.60 -26.66 28.95
N LEU A 577 -12.27 -26.25 27.73
CA LEU A 577 -12.18 -27.11 26.54
C LEU A 577 -10.77 -27.63 26.25
N GLU A 578 -9.73 -27.07 26.89
CA GLU A 578 -8.34 -27.34 26.53
C GLU A 578 -7.78 -28.58 27.25
N MET A 579 -8.09 -28.75 28.54
CA MET A 579 -7.62 -29.93 29.29
C MET A 579 -8.31 -31.23 28.85
N SER A 580 -9.57 -31.19 28.42
CA SER A 580 -10.32 -32.35 27.91
C SER A 580 -9.76 -32.97 26.62
N ARG A 581 -8.77 -32.32 25.99
CA ARG A 581 -8.01 -32.86 24.85
C ARG A 581 -6.55 -33.20 25.18
N ARG A 582 -6.05 -32.85 26.38
CA ARG A 582 -4.70 -33.19 26.86
C ARG A 582 -4.65 -34.50 27.65
N VAL A 583 -5.77 -34.90 28.26
CA VAL A 583 -5.93 -36.26 28.81
C VAL A 583 -6.41 -37.17 27.68
N GLY A 584 -5.68 -38.26 27.41
CA GLY A 584 -6.04 -39.22 26.38
C GLY A 584 -7.34 -39.96 26.69
N ALA A 585 -8.07 -40.38 25.65
CA ALA A 585 -9.35 -41.06 25.79
C ALA A 585 -9.21 -42.55 26.14
N GLU A 586 -8.65 -42.84 27.31
CA GLU A 586 -8.57 -44.20 27.89
C GLU A 586 -9.19 -44.27 29.29
N GLU A 587 -10.52 -44.15 29.37
CA GLU A 587 -11.33 -45.00 30.27
C GLU A 587 -12.83 -44.90 29.91
N THR A 588 -13.41 -45.98 29.41
CA THR A 588 -14.85 -46.09 29.14
C THR A 588 -15.60 -46.63 30.36
N ASP A 589 -16.14 -45.74 31.20
CA ASP A 589 -17.60 -45.66 31.44
C ASP A 589 -18.01 -44.57 32.44
N GLN A 590 -18.52 -43.44 31.93
CA GLN A 590 -19.68 -42.70 32.48
C GLN A 590 -20.08 -41.51 31.59
N LEU A 591 -20.94 -41.76 30.59
CA LEU A 591 -21.62 -40.71 29.83
C LEU A 591 -22.69 -40.02 30.71
N ASN A 592 -22.30 -39.07 31.56
CA ASN A 592 -23.25 -38.12 32.18
C ASN A 592 -22.66 -36.84 32.82
N GLY A 593 -21.34 -36.59 32.75
CA GLY A 593 -20.73 -35.45 33.46
C GLY A 593 -19.55 -34.80 32.75
N LEU A 594 -19.81 -33.85 31.85
CA LEU A 594 -18.80 -32.84 31.47
C LEU A 594 -18.77 -31.74 32.55
N GLU A 595 -18.01 -31.95 33.61
CA GLU A 595 -17.80 -30.91 34.63
C GLU A 595 -16.90 -29.79 34.08
N TYR A 596 -17.55 -28.74 33.58
CA TYR A 596 -16.90 -27.45 33.33
C TYR A 596 -16.17 -26.99 34.60
N ARG A 597 -14.85 -26.77 34.50
CA ARG A 597 -14.02 -26.27 35.61
C ARG A 597 -14.68 -25.02 36.19
N ARG A 598 -15.01 -25.04 37.48
CA ARG A 598 -15.55 -23.86 38.17
C ARG A 598 -14.42 -23.09 38.82
N LEU A 599 -14.32 -21.80 38.51
CA LEU A 599 -13.47 -20.88 39.25
C LEU A 599 -14.31 -20.16 40.30
N LYS A 600 -13.76 -19.95 41.49
CA LYS A 600 -14.30 -18.97 42.42
C LYS A 600 -13.90 -17.56 41.98
N LEU A 601 -14.88 -16.67 41.89
CA LEU A 601 -14.70 -15.25 41.57
C LEU A 601 -15.14 -14.36 42.74
N CYS A 602 -14.32 -13.39 43.14
CA CYS A 602 -14.72 -12.42 44.16
C CYS A 602 -15.64 -11.33 43.59
N ARG A 603 -16.56 -10.82 44.41
CA ARG A 603 -17.50 -9.77 44.01
C ARG A 603 -16.78 -8.49 43.60
N GLU A 604 -15.71 -8.14 44.31
CA GLU A 604 -14.99 -6.88 44.13
C GLU A 604 -14.31 -6.74 42.75
N LEU A 605 -13.95 -7.87 42.13
CA LEU A 605 -13.41 -7.99 40.77
C LEU A 605 -14.54 -8.17 39.75
N SER A 606 -15.52 -9.05 40.03
CA SER A 606 -16.74 -9.23 39.23
C SER A 606 -17.44 -7.91 38.91
N ASP A 607 -17.56 -7.02 39.89
CA ASP A 607 -18.32 -5.77 39.74
C ASP A 607 -17.67 -4.76 38.80
N LEU A 608 -16.36 -4.88 38.53
CA LEU A 608 -15.63 -4.05 37.57
C LEU A 608 -15.89 -4.43 36.09
N VAL A 609 -16.42 -5.63 35.82
CA VAL A 609 -16.75 -6.07 34.46
C VAL A 609 -18.13 -5.53 34.07
N LEU A 610 -18.20 -4.64 33.09
CA LEU A 610 -19.42 -3.90 32.74
C LEU A 610 -19.85 -4.09 31.28
N LEU A 611 -19.16 -3.46 30.32
CA LEU A 611 -19.48 -3.54 28.90
C LEU A 611 -18.91 -4.77 28.16
N CYS A 612 -18.02 -5.52 28.80
CA CYS A 612 -17.25 -6.61 28.19
C CYS A 612 -17.38 -7.92 28.97
N LYS A 613 -18.61 -8.27 29.40
CA LYS A 613 -18.85 -9.50 30.17
C LYS A 613 -18.57 -10.72 29.27
N SER A 614 -17.62 -11.56 29.69
CA SER A 614 -17.34 -12.83 29.02
C SER A 614 -18.51 -13.79 29.21
N VAL A 615 -18.95 -14.44 28.12
CA VAL A 615 -19.98 -15.49 28.13
C VAL A 615 -19.59 -16.64 27.18
N GLN A 616 -20.17 -17.82 27.41
CA GLN A 616 -20.06 -18.96 26.51
C GLN A 616 -20.83 -18.71 25.21
N PHE A 617 -20.20 -18.94 24.06
CA PHE A 617 -20.93 -19.05 22.80
C PHE A 617 -21.71 -20.38 22.76
N ARG A 618 -23.00 -20.32 22.41
CA ARG A 618 -23.86 -21.51 22.27
C ARG A 618 -24.11 -21.82 20.79
N ASP A 619 -24.92 -20.97 20.16
CA ASP A 619 -25.16 -20.93 18.72
C ASP A 619 -25.67 -19.54 18.34
N PHE A 620 -25.67 -19.23 17.04
CA PHE A 620 -26.01 -17.91 16.52
C PHE A 620 -27.46 -17.47 16.79
N GLU A 621 -28.43 -18.39 16.84
CA GLU A 621 -29.85 -18.05 17.01
C GLU A 621 -30.23 -17.92 18.50
N ILE A 622 -29.66 -18.72 19.39
CA ILE A 622 -29.72 -18.47 20.84
C ILE A 622 -29.03 -17.15 21.18
N SER A 623 -27.81 -16.89 20.69
CA SER A 623 -27.12 -15.61 20.92
C SER A 623 -27.96 -14.41 20.45
N LYS A 624 -28.46 -14.45 19.21
CA LYS A 624 -29.32 -13.39 18.65
C LYS A 624 -30.58 -13.09 19.48
N ARG A 625 -31.18 -14.12 20.11
CA ARG A 625 -32.38 -13.99 20.95
C ARG A 625 -32.09 -13.58 22.40
N GLU A 626 -31.02 -14.10 22.99
CA GLU A 626 -30.83 -14.12 24.46
C GLU A 626 -29.62 -13.31 24.94
N GLN A 627 -28.53 -13.25 24.18
CA GLN A 627 -27.30 -12.50 24.53
C GLN A 627 -27.54 -10.99 24.55
N LYS A 628 -26.83 -10.28 25.43
CA LYS A 628 -26.89 -8.82 25.57
C LYS A 628 -25.71 -8.17 24.85
N TYR A 629 -25.88 -6.93 24.40
CA TYR A 629 -24.86 -6.25 23.59
C TYR A 629 -23.53 -6.02 24.33
N TRP A 630 -23.57 -6.04 25.67
CA TRP A 630 -22.41 -5.95 26.57
C TRP A 630 -21.78 -7.31 26.90
N GLU A 631 -22.16 -8.38 26.20
CA GLU A 631 -21.66 -9.74 26.39
C GLU A 631 -20.82 -10.19 25.19
N ILE A 632 -19.61 -10.67 25.47
CA ILE A 632 -18.56 -11.01 24.50
C ILE A 632 -18.25 -12.49 24.58
N CYS A 633 -18.10 -13.14 23.42
CA CYS A 633 -17.62 -14.51 23.30
C CYS A 633 -16.15 -14.53 22.90
N SER A 634 -15.31 -15.23 23.67
CA SER A 634 -14.01 -15.72 23.21
C SER A 634 -14.21 -17.00 22.38
N LEU A 635 -13.48 -17.14 21.29
CA LEU A 635 -13.45 -18.32 20.43
C LEU A 635 -11.99 -18.65 20.09
N ASN A 636 -11.58 -19.91 20.31
CA ASN A 636 -10.28 -20.37 19.80
C ASN A 636 -10.32 -20.44 18.27
N GLU A 637 -9.15 -20.36 17.62
CA GLU A 637 -9.07 -20.32 16.15
C GLU A 637 -9.69 -21.54 15.45
N VAL A 638 -9.79 -22.72 16.10
CA VAL A 638 -10.33 -23.94 15.47
C VAL A 638 -11.85 -23.88 15.37
N ASP A 639 -12.53 -23.53 16.47
CA ASP A 639 -13.97 -23.31 16.47
C ASP A 639 -14.35 -22.09 15.62
N ALA A 640 -13.56 -21.01 15.66
CA ALA A 640 -13.74 -19.83 14.82
C ALA A 640 -13.58 -20.15 13.32
N ASN A 641 -12.57 -20.95 12.93
CA ASN A 641 -12.40 -21.40 11.54
C ASN A 641 -13.55 -22.30 11.09
N ARG A 642 -14.07 -23.19 11.95
CA ARG A 642 -15.28 -23.97 11.62
C ARG A 642 -16.44 -23.03 11.28
N PHE A 643 -16.74 -22.06 12.14
CA PHE A 643 -17.82 -21.11 11.90
C PHE A 643 -17.59 -20.23 10.66
N ALA A 644 -16.36 -19.79 10.40
CA ALA A 644 -16.01 -18.99 9.21
C ALA A 644 -16.12 -19.76 7.87
N ASN A 645 -16.15 -21.09 7.90
CA ASN A 645 -16.29 -21.94 6.72
C ASN A 645 -17.70 -22.54 6.58
N GLU A 646 -18.34 -22.95 7.69
CA GLU A 646 -19.66 -23.61 7.69
C GLU A 646 -20.85 -22.62 7.79
N PHE A 647 -20.68 -21.48 8.47
CA PHE A 647 -21.74 -20.52 8.79
C PHE A 647 -21.30 -19.04 8.62
N PRO A 648 -20.67 -18.65 7.49
CA PRO A 648 -20.10 -17.31 7.36
C PRO A 648 -21.14 -16.19 7.35
N GLU A 649 -22.34 -16.40 6.80
CA GLU A 649 -23.43 -15.44 6.81
C GLU A 649 -23.95 -15.17 8.24
N GLU A 650 -24.19 -16.22 9.03
CA GLU A 650 -24.60 -16.10 10.43
C GLU A 650 -23.52 -15.44 11.30
N PHE A 651 -22.23 -15.73 11.06
CA PHE A 651 -21.13 -15.16 11.84
C PHE A 651 -20.97 -13.65 11.57
N VAL A 652 -21.07 -13.22 10.31
CA VAL A 652 -21.13 -11.78 9.95
C VAL A 652 -22.33 -11.12 10.60
N CYS A 653 -23.50 -11.78 10.60
CA CYS A 653 -24.73 -11.25 11.20
C CYS A 653 -24.59 -11.07 12.74
N TYR A 654 -24.04 -12.07 13.44
CA TYR A 654 -23.71 -11.98 14.87
C TYR A 654 -22.79 -10.79 15.17
N ASN A 655 -21.73 -10.65 14.38
CA ASN A 655 -20.73 -9.58 14.55
C ASN A 655 -21.26 -8.17 14.23
N LYS A 656 -22.47 -8.00 13.68
CA LYS A 656 -23.11 -6.66 13.59
C LYS A 656 -23.35 -6.09 14.99
N ARG A 657 -23.89 -6.90 15.90
CA ARG A 657 -24.35 -6.45 17.23
C ARG A 657 -23.37 -6.76 18.36
N PHE A 658 -22.76 -7.93 18.34
CA PHE A 658 -21.91 -8.43 19.41
C PHE A 658 -20.43 -8.35 19.05
N LEU A 659 -19.56 -8.32 20.06
CA LEU A 659 -18.12 -8.52 19.87
C LEU A 659 -17.79 -10.02 19.89
N SER A 660 -16.87 -10.43 19.02
CA SER A 660 -16.15 -11.70 19.12
C SER A 660 -14.66 -11.43 19.34
N ARG A 661 -14.06 -12.21 20.25
CA ARG A 661 -12.61 -12.35 20.38
C ARG A 661 -12.16 -13.67 19.78
N ILE A 662 -11.21 -13.62 18.85
CA ILE A 662 -10.54 -14.80 18.31
C ILE A 662 -9.12 -14.85 18.87
N TYR A 663 -8.64 -16.02 19.27
CA TYR A 663 -7.29 -16.21 19.80
C TYR A 663 -6.61 -17.49 19.25
N PRO A 664 -5.26 -17.51 19.12
CA PRO A 664 -4.52 -18.67 18.62
C PRO A 664 -4.61 -19.88 19.56
N THR A 665 -4.46 -21.09 19.03
CA THR A 665 -4.45 -22.31 19.85
C THR A 665 -3.11 -22.51 20.59
N PRO A 666 -3.10 -23.04 21.83
CA PRO A 666 -1.87 -23.42 22.54
C PRO A 666 -1.03 -24.51 21.86
N MET A 667 -1.52 -25.15 20.78
CA MET A 667 -0.72 -26.07 19.96
C MET A 667 0.35 -25.35 19.11
N ARG A 668 0.25 -24.02 18.95
CA ARG A 668 1.24 -23.17 18.28
C ARG A 668 2.39 -22.84 19.23
N ILE A 669 3.19 -23.86 19.56
CA ILE A 669 4.28 -23.77 20.56
C ILE A 669 5.29 -22.66 20.21
N ASP A 670 5.53 -22.49 18.91
CA ASP A 670 6.35 -21.45 18.23
C ASP A 670 5.78 -20.02 18.28
N ALA A 671 4.70 -19.81 19.03
CA ALA A 671 3.92 -18.57 19.04
C ALA A 671 3.52 -18.05 17.65
N SER A 672 3.37 -18.94 16.66
CA SER A 672 2.93 -18.55 15.31
C SER A 672 1.58 -17.84 15.33
N ASN A 673 1.33 -17.03 14.30
CA ASN A 673 0.09 -16.27 14.15
C ASN A 673 -0.90 -16.98 13.22
N MET A 674 -2.19 -16.82 13.53
CA MET A 674 -3.30 -17.17 12.64
C MET A 674 -3.49 -16.07 11.57
N ASN A 675 -4.09 -16.39 10.42
CA ASN A 675 -4.38 -15.38 9.39
C ASN A 675 -5.51 -14.46 9.87
N PRO A 676 -5.29 -13.14 10.06
CA PRO A 676 -6.33 -12.26 10.56
C PRO A 676 -7.46 -12.06 9.55
N GLN A 677 -7.15 -12.13 8.24
CA GLN A 677 -8.11 -11.91 7.16
C GLN A 677 -9.25 -12.94 7.14
N ASP A 678 -8.98 -14.19 7.57
CA ASP A 678 -9.99 -15.25 7.65
C ASP A 678 -11.06 -14.99 8.72
N PHE A 679 -10.80 -14.10 9.68
CA PHE A 679 -11.75 -13.68 10.70
C PHE A 679 -12.31 -12.28 10.44
N TRP A 680 -11.51 -11.35 9.90
CA TRP A 680 -12.01 -10.04 9.47
C TRP A 680 -13.06 -10.16 8.36
N LYS A 681 -12.93 -11.10 7.42
CA LYS A 681 -13.99 -11.40 6.43
C LYS A 681 -15.31 -11.84 7.08
N CYS A 682 -15.28 -12.40 8.29
CA CYS A 682 -16.47 -12.73 9.07
C CYS A 682 -16.90 -11.60 10.03
N GLY A 683 -16.24 -10.44 9.98
CA GLY A 683 -16.53 -9.27 10.79
C GLY A 683 -15.98 -9.32 12.21
N CYS A 684 -15.20 -10.34 12.58
CA CYS A 684 -14.68 -10.51 13.94
C CYS A 684 -13.80 -9.32 14.34
N GLN A 685 -14.09 -8.70 15.49
CA GLN A 685 -13.50 -7.41 15.85
C GLN A 685 -12.15 -7.55 16.56
N ILE A 686 -12.06 -8.46 17.52
CA ILE A 686 -10.89 -8.64 18.39
C ILE A 686 -10.13 -9.88 17.93
N VAL A 687 -9.33 -9.74 16.87
CA VAL A 687 -8.53 -10.82 16.29
C VAL A 687 -7.13 -10.73 16.91
N ALA A 688 -6.88 -11.51 17.97
CA ALA A 688 -5.73 -11.31 18.85
C ALA A 688 -4.45 -11.99 18.32
N MET A 689 -3.38 -11.21 18.16
CA MET A 689 -2.12 -11.64 17.54
C MET A 689 -0.98 -11.76 18.56
N ASN A 690 -0.08 -12.73 18.37
CA ASN A 690 1.20 -12.82 19.06
C ASN A 690 2.12 -11.72 18.49
N TYR A 691 2.33 -10.63 19.24
CA TYR A 691 3.01 -9.42 18.76
C TYR A 691 4.53 -9.57 18.63
N GLN A 692 5.10 -10.55 19.31
CA GLN A 692 6.53 -10.87 19.26
C GLN A 692 6.91 -11.62 17.97
N THR A 693 5.97 -12.33 17.35
CA THR A 693 6.23 -13.24 16.22
C THR A 693 6.05 -12.52 14.87
N PRO A 694 7.14 -12.26 14.13
CA PRO A 694 7.09 -11.50 12.88
C PRO A 694 6.59 -12.32 11.67
N GLY A 695 6.54 -11.68 10.49
CA GLY A 695 6.17 -12.30 9.22
C GLY A 695 4.73 -12.03 8.79
N LEU A 696 4.30 -12.64 7.67
CA LEU A 696 3.10 -12.30 6.89
C LEU A 696 1.86 -11.94 7.72
N MET A 697 1.48 -12.76 8.71
CA MET A 697 0.25 -12.50 9.47
C MET A 697 0.33 -11.25 10.35
N MET A 698 1.53 -10.92 10.84
CA MET A 698 1.81 -9.67 11.56
C MET A 698 2.06 -8.50 10.59
N ASP A 699 2.64 -8.75 9.40
CA ASP A 699 2.71 -7.76 8.31
C ASP A 699 1.32 -7.27 7.93
N LEU A 700 0.35 -8.19 7.78
CA LEU A 700 -1.06 -7.89 7.53
C LEU A 700 -1.70 -7.11 8.68
N ASN A 701 -1.46 -7.50 9.94
CA ASN A 701 -1.99 -6.77 11.10
C ASN A 701 -1.47 -5.32 11.16
N LEU A 702 -0.16 -5.14 11.00
CA LEU A 702 0.48 -3.82 11.05
C LEU A 702 0.18 -2.97 9.81
N GLY A 703 0.07 -3.58 8.63
CA GLY A 703 -0.41 -2.92 7.43
C GLY A 703 -1.86 -2.42 7.60
N TRP A 704 -2.74 -3.29 8.09
CA TRP A 704 -4.16 -2.98 8.28
C TRP A 704 -4.39 -1.82 9.25
N PHE A 705 -3.75 -1.85 10.42
CA PHE A 705 -4.02 -0.87 11.48
C PHE A 705 -3.27 0.47 11.34
N ARG A 706 -2.40 0.65 10.34
CA ARG A 706 -1.78 1.95 10.01
C ARG A 706 -2.78 3.01 9.54
N GLN A 707 -3.90 2.59 8.95
CA GLN A 707 -4.94 3.51 8.49
C GLN A 707 -5.65 4.20 9.67
N ASN A 708 -6.47 5.22 9.37
CA ASN A 708 -7.25 5.95 10.37
C ASN A 708 -6.38 6.50 11.53
N GLY A 709 -5.20 7.02 11.19
CA GLY A 709 -4.27 7.64 12.14
C GLY A 709 -3.54 6.68 13.07
N ASN A 710 -3.39 5.42 12.68
CA ASN A 710 -2.82 4.35 13.51
C ASN A 710 -3.54 4.16 14.86
N CYS A 711 -4.80 4.60 14.96
CA CYS A 711 -5.50 4.71 16.24
C CYS A 711 -5.97 3.35 16.82
N GLY A 712 -5.73 2.25 16.09
CA GLY A 712 -6.08 0.89 16.48
C GLY A 712 -7.54 0.49 16.28
N TYR A 713 -8.34 1.37 15.68
CA TYR A 713 -9.73 1.14 15.30
C TYR A 713 -9.94 1.42 13.81
N VAL A 714 -10.49 0.44 13.09
CA VAL A 714 -10.81 0.56 11.66
C VAL A 714 -12.29 0.24 11.46
N LEU A 715 -13.05 1.17 10.89
CA LEU A 715 -14.48 1.00 10.64
C LEU A 715 -14.70 -0.10 9.60
N ARG A 716 -15.57 -1.08 9.89
CA ARG A 716 -15.86 -2.18 8.97
C ARG A 716 -16.62 -1.71 7.73
N PRO A 717 -16.54 -2.45 6.60
CA PRO A 717 -17.32 -2.15 5.40
C PRO A 717 -18.81 -1.97 5.68
N ALA A 718 -19.49 -1.05 4.98
CA ALA A 718 -20.89 -0.71 5.27
C ALA A 718 -21.84 -1.93 5.24
N ILE A 719 -21.61 -2.83 4.28
CA ILE A 719 -22.34 -4.10 4.11
C ILE A 719 -22.23 -5.05 5.32
N MET A 720 -21.22 -4.86 6.19
CA MET A 720 -20.98 -5.63 7.42
C MET A 720 -21.42 -4.89 8.69
N ARG A 721 -22.14 -3.77 8.56
CA ARG A 721 -22.69 -2.96 9.64
C ARG A 721 -24.20 -2.77 9.53
N GLU A 722 -24.70 -2.57 8.31
CA GLU A 722 -26.13 -2.40 8.04
C GLU A 722 -26.94 -3.64 8.46
N GLU A 723 -28.07 -3.43 9.14
CA GLU A 723 -28.92 -4.50 9.67
C GLU A 723 -29.43 -5.41 8.55
N VAL A 724 -30.10 -4.83 7.54
CA VAL A 724 -30.64 -5.52 6.37
C VAL A 724 -29.64 -5.49 5.21
N SER A 725 -28.61 -6.35 5.28
CA SER A 725 -27.64 -6.55 4.21
C SER A 725 -27.44 -8.04 3.90
N TYR A 726 -27.14 -8.35 2.64
CA TYR A 726 -26.62 -9.65 2.21
C TYR A 726 -25.13 -9.53 1.91
N PHE A 727 -24.31 -10.30 2.62
CA PHE A 727 -22.89 -10.47 2.35
C PHE A 727 -22.50 -11.91 2.65
N SER A 728 -21.62 -12.49 1.84
CA SER A 728 -21.05 -13.83 2.03
C SER A 728 -19.54 -13.72 2.06
N ALA A 729 -18.93 -14.07 3.19
CA ALA A 729 -17.49 -13.95 3.41
C ALA A 729 -16.64 -14.83 2.46
N ASN A 730 -17.26 -15.88 1.90
CA ASN A 730 -16.63 -16.83 1.00
C ASN A 730 -17.12 -16.69 -0.47
N ALA A 731 -17.66 -15.50 -0.82
CA ALA A 731 -18.02 -15.15 -2.19
C ALA A 731 -16.83 -15.28 -3.16
N ARG A 732 -17.12 -15.70 -4.40
CA ARG A 732 -16.14 -15.88 -5.51
C ARG A 732 -16.48 -15.09 -6.78
N ASP A 733 -17.57 -14.33 -6.73
CA ASP A 733 -18.10 -13.48 -7.78
C ASP A 733 -18.38 -12.09 -7.19
N SER A 734 -18.60 -11.08 -8.04
CA SER A 734 -18.82 -9.69 -7.63
C SER A 734 -19.97 -9.53 -6.62
N LEU A 735 -19.70 -8.85 -5.50
CA LEU A 735 -20.70 -8.56 -4.46
C LEU A 735 -21.79 -7.60 -4.96
N PRO A 736 -23.06 -7.78 -4.55
CA PRO A 736 -24.13 -6.87 -4.93
C PRO A 736 -23.89 -5.48 -4.31
N GLY A 737 -23.78 -4.46 -5.16
CA GLY A 737 -23.71 -3.05 -4.75
C GLY A 737 -22.31 -2.46 -4.53
N VAL A 738 -21.28 -3.28 -4.43
CA VAL A 738 -19.88 -2.82 -4.25
C VAL A 738 -19.27 -2.44 -5.62
N SER A 739 -18.23 -1.61 -5.64
CA SER A 739 -17.41 -1.43 -6.85
C SER A 739 -16.43 -2.58 -6.98
N ALA A 740 -16.47 -3.30 -8.10
CA ALA A 740 -15.25 -3.92 -8.61
C ALA A 740 -14.33 -2.81 -9.11
N GLN A 741 -13.14 -2.70 -8.54
CA GLN A 741 -12.06 -1.83 -9.00
C GLN A 741 -10.99 -2.67 -9.71
N LEU A 742 -10.30 -2.06 -10.68
CA LEU A 742 -9.14 -2.64 -11.35
C LEU A 742 -7.90 -1.86 -10.94
N LEU A 743 -7.02 -2.53 -10.22
CA LEU A 743 -5.71 -2.04 -9.81
C LEU A 743 -4.67 -2.42 -10.87
N HIS A 744 -3.89 -1.46 -11.33
CA HIS A 744 -2.75 -1.67 -12.21
C HIS A 744 -1.49 -1.20 -11.49
N ILE A 745 -0.62 -2.15 -11.13
CA ILE A 745 0.70 -1.88 -10.54
C ILE A 745 1.76 -2.10 -11.60
N LYS A 746 2.57 -1.07 -11.91
CA LYS A 746 3.85 -1.27 -12.59
C LYS A 746 4.98 -1.20 -11.57
N VAL A 747 5.78 -2.25 -11.47
CA VAL A 747 7.00 -2.31 -10.66
C VAL A 747 8.15 -1.89 -11.56
N ILE A 748 8.73 -0.71 -11.32
CA ILE A 748 9.70 -0.10 -12.25
C ILE A 748 11.11 -0.49 -11.84
N SER A 749 11.54 -0.14 -10.63
CA SER A 749 12.90 -0.40 -10.14
C SER A 749 12.96 -0.48 -8.61
N GLY A 750 13.98 -1.16 -8.08
CA GLY A 750 14.36 -1.14 -6.66
C GLY A 750 15.58 -0.24 -6.43
N GLN A 751 15.82 0.15 -5.17
CA GLN A 751 16.93 0.99 -4.76
C GLN A 751 17.53 0.47 -3.45
N ASN A 752 18.85 0.34 -3.42
CA ASN A 752 19.68 0.04 -2.24
C ASN A 752 19.19 -1.17 -1.44
N LEU A 753 18.81 -2.26 -2.12
CA LEU A 753 18.36 -3.49 -1.45
C LEU A 753 19.51 -4.08 -0.62
N PRO A 754 19.33 -4.28 0.70
CA PRO A 754 20.35 -4.88 1.55
C PRO A 754 20.50 -6.38 1.25
N LYS A 755 21.69 -6.95 1.51
CA LYS A 755 21.84 -8.41 1.57
C LYS A 755 20.97 -8.94 2.74
N PRO A 756 20.26 -10.06 2.58
CA PRO A 756 19.52 -10.68 3.68
C PRO A 756 20.41 -11.02 4.89
N ARG A 757 19.79 -11.14 6.07
CA ARG A 757 20.48 -11.50 7.32
C ARG A 757 20.59 -13.02 7.47
N GLY A 758 21.58 -13.63 6.82
CA GLY A 758 21.87 -15.05 7.03
C GLY A 758 22.79 -15.70 5.99
N SER A 759 22.86 -15.14 4.77
CA SER A 759 23.53 -15.76 3.62
C SER A 759 25.05 -15.90 3.79
N ALA A 760 25.43 -17.03 4.39
CA ALA A 760 26.78 -17.57 4.45
C ALA A 760 27.28 -18.11 3.09
N ALA A 761 26.42 -18.12 2.07
CA ALA A 761 26.80 -18.35 0.68
C ALA A 761 27.86 -17.34 0.24
N LYS A 762 28.91 -17.83 -0.43
CA LYS A 762 30.07 -17.04 -0.89
C LYS A 762 29.78 -16.11 -2.08
N GLY A 763 28.51 -15.87 -2.40
CA GLY A 763 28.07 -14.84 -3.32
C GLY A 763 28.07 -13.47 -2.62
N ASP A 764 28.75 -12.49 -3.23
CA ASP A 764 28.80 -11.10 -2.77
C ASP A 764 27.71 -10.24 -3.46
N VAL A 765 26.63 -10.90 -3.89
CA VAL A 765 25.80 -10.51 -5.02
C VAL A 765 24.35 -10.87 -4.71
N VAL A 766 23.46 -9.89 -4.80
CA VAL A 766 22.01 -10.02 -4.62
C VAL A 766 21.35 -10.11 -5.99
N GLU A 767 20.46 -11.08 -6.19
CA GLU A 767 19.68 -11.33 -7.41
C GLU A 767 18.18 -11.15 -7.07
N PRO A 768 17.70 -9.90 -6.93
CA PRO A 768 16.41 -9.64 -6.32
C PRO A 768 15.23 -9.90 -7.27
N TYR A 769 14.11 -10.32 -6.69
CA TYR A 769 12.79 -10.35 -7.34
C TYR A 769 11.69 -9.89 -6.38
N ILE A 770 10.51 -9.59 -6.92
CA ILE A 770 9.40 -8.99 -6.17
C ILE A 770 8.11 -9.79 -6.34
N TYR A 771 7.47 -10.16 -5.24
CA TYR A 771 6.06 -10.55 -5.21
C TYR A 771 5.16 -9.32 -5.00
N VAL A 772 4.03 -9.30 -5.70
CA VAL A 772 2.92 -8.37 -5.51
C VAL A 772 1.68 -9.18 -5.16
N GLU A 773 1.33 -9.14 -3.88
CA GLU A 773 0.25 -9.92 -3.27
C GLU A 773 -0.97 -9.03 -3.00
N ILE A 774 -2.17 -9.59 -3.21
CA ILE A 774 -3.45 -9.06 -2.75
C ILE A 774 -4.00 -10.04 -1.72
N HIS A 775 -4.29 -9.52 -0.52
CA HIS A 775 -5.00 -10.24 0.54
C HIS A 775 -6.37 -9.59 0.73
N GLY A 776 -7.44 -10.37 0.85
CA GLY A 776 -8.80 -9.83 0.84
C GLY A 776 -9.88 -10.87 1.09
N ILE A 777 -11.05 -10.70 0.48
CA ILE A 777 -12.02 -11.79 0.33
C ILE A 777 -11.52 -12.83 -0.69
N PRO A 778 -12.00 -14.09 -0.70
CA PRO A 778 -11.52 -15.13 -1.63
C PRO A 778 -11.74 -14.85 -3.13
N ALA A 779 -12.47 -13.80 -3.49
CA ALA A 779 -12.61 -13.31 -4.87
C ALA A 779 -11.49 -12.32 -5.29
N ASP A 780 -10.76 -11.78 -4.32
CA ASP A 780 -9.77 -10.70 -4.49
C ASP A 780 -8.34 -11.21 -4.30
N CYS A 781 -8.15 -12.27 -3.50
CA CYS A 781 -6.84 -12.83 -3.20
C CYS A 781 -6.10 -13.27 -4.48
N ALA A 782 -4.92 -12.70 -4.70
CA ALA A 782 -4.12 -12.88 -5.91
C ALA A 782 -2.64 -12.63 -5.63
N GLU A 783 -1.76 -13.18 -6.46
CA GLU A 783 -0.30 -13.06 -6.33
C GLU A 783 0.32 -13.00 -7.73
N GLN A 784 1.34 -12.17 -7.92
CA GLN A 784 2.19 -12.14 -9.12
C GLN A 784 3.66 -11.95 -8.72
N ARG A 785 4.61 -12.52 -9.48
CA ARG A 785 6.07 -12.41 -9.29
C ARG A 785 6.70 -11.68 -10.48
N THR A 786 7.64 -10.77 -10.22
CA THR A 786 8.55 -10.25 -11.27
C THR A 786 9.60 -11.29 -11.66
N LYS A 787 10.16 -11.15 -12.85
CA LYS A 787 11.44 -11.76 -13.21
C LYS A 787 12.52 -11.35 -12.18
N THR A 788 13.47 -12.24 -11.96
CA THR A 788 14.67 -11.98 -11.16
C THR A 788 15.63 -11.08 -11.93
N VAL A 789 16.19 -10.07 -11.25
CA VAL A 789 17.21 -9.19 -11.83
C VAL A 789 18.58 -9.69 -11.43
N SER A 790 19.32 -10.28 -12.37
CA SER A 790 20.63 -10.83 -12.05
C SER A 790 21.63 -9.77 -11.57
N GLN A 791 22.34 -10.10 -10.50
CA GLN A 791 23.53 -9.43 -9.96
C GLN A 791 23.41 -7.91 -9.68
N ASN A 792 22.27 -7.44 -9.18
CA ASN A 792 22.04 -6.00 -8.96
C ASN A 792 21.06 -5.70 -7.81
N GLY A 793 21.52 -5.73 -6.56
CA GLY A 793 20.77 -5.19 -5.41
C GLY A 793 20.78 -3.65 -5.30
N ASP A 794 21.76 -2.99 -5.92
CA ASP A 794 21.96 -1.54 -5.81
C ASP A 794 20.83 -0.72 -6.48
N ASN A 795 20.53 -1.01 -7.75
CA ASN A 795 19.48 -0.35 -8.54
C ASN A 795 18.89 -1.32 -9.57
N PRO A 796 18.19 -2.40 -9.16
CA PRO A 796 17.52 -3.32 -10.07
C PRO A 796 16.40 -2.62 -10.86
N ILE A 797 16.25 -2.94 -12.14
CA ILE A 797 15.13 -2.49 -12.98
C ILE A 797 14.33 -3.73 -13.38
N PHE A 798 13.01 -3.69 -13.12
CA PHE A 798 12.07 -4.77 -13.41
C PHE A 798 11.18 -4.42 -14.61
N ASP A 799 10.62 -3.20 -14.61
CA ASP A 799 9.70 -2.63 -15.61
C ASP A 799 8.40 -3.42 -15.90
N GLU A 800 8.00 -4.35 -15.02
CA GLU A 800 6.84 -5.24 -15.22
C GLU A 800 5.52 -4.69 -14.68
N SER A 801 4.40 -5.08 -15.30
CA SER A 801 3.06 -4.55 -15.00
C SER A 801 2.03 -5.64 -14.74
N PHE A 802 1.21 -5.46 -13.70
CA PHE A 802 0.22 -6.41 -13.20
C PHE A 802 -1.17 -5.77 -13.11
N GLU A 803 -2.23 -6.47 -13.53
CA GLU A 803 -3.64 -6.08 -13.35
C GLU A 803 -4.34 -6.99 -12.33
N PHE A 804 -4.92 -6.41 -11.27
CA PHE A 804 -5.71 -7.12 -10.25
C PHE A 804 -7.16 -6.60 -10.21
N GLN A 805 -8.14 -7.48 -10.08
CA GLN A 805 -9.55 -7.12 -9.88
C GLN A 805 -9.90 -7.25 -8.39
N ILE A 806 -10.30 -6.14 -7.78
CA ILE A 806 -10.64 -6.02 -6.36
C ILE A 806 -12.15 -5.85 -6.24
N ASN A 807 -12.87 -6.78 -5.62
CA ASN A 807 -14.33 -6.80 -5.53
C ASN A 807 -14.85 -6.28 -4.17
N LEU A 808 -14.01 -6.21 -3.13
CA LEU A 808 -14.26 -5.49 -1.88
C LEU A 808 -13.05 -4.63 -1.47
N PRO A 809 -12.85 -3.45 -2.08
CA PRO A 809 -11.79 -2.50 -1.75
C PRO A 809 -11.63 -2.24 -0.24
N GLU A 810 -12.74 -1.94 0.45
CA GLU A 810 -12.85 -1.73 1.91
C GLU A 810 -12.36 -2.90 2.80
N LEU A 811 -12.00 -4.06 2.23
CA LEU A 811 -11.48 -5.22 2.96
C LEU A 811 -10.29 -5.90 2.24
N SER A 812 -9.52 -5.13 1.49
CA SER A 812 -8.37 -5.62 0.72
C SER A 812 -7.07 -4.89 1.06
N VAL A 813 -5.95 -5.60 0.91
CA VAL A 813 -4.60 -5.18 1.29
C VAL A 813 -3.63 -5.57 0.18
N LEU A 814 -2.80 -4.62 -0.24
CA LEU A 814 -1.67 -4.84 -1.15
C LEU A 814 -0.40 -5.06 -0.31
N ARG A 815 0.35 -6.12 -0.62
CA ARG A 815 1.65 -6.42 0.01
C ARG A 815 2.71 -6.62 -1.07
N PHE A 816 3.77 -5.82 -0.99
CA PHE A 816 5.00 -6.02 -1.75
C PHE A 816 5.95 -6.86 -0.91
N VAL A 817 6.61 -7.84 -1.52
CA VAL A 817 7.69 -8.62 -0.88
C VAL A 817 8.88 -8.65 -1.82
N VAL A 818 10.08 -8.45 -1.28
CA VAL A 818 11.33 -8.48 -2.03
C VAL A 818 12.19 -9.60 -1.45
N LEU A 819 12.63 -10.50 -2.34
CA LEU A 819 13.36 -11.72 -2.01
C LEU A 819 14.62 -11.83 -2.88
N ASP A 820 15.61 -12.56 -2.39
CA ASP A 820 16.86 -12.90 -3.08
C ASP A 820 16.76 -14.34 -3.63
N ASP A 821 16.97 -14.55 -4.93
CA ASP A 821 16.75 -15.82 -5.65
C ASP A 821 17.91 -16.83 -5.45
N ASP A 822 18.25 -17.15 -4.19
CA ASP A 822 19.39 -18.04 -3.86
C ASP A 822 19.07 -19.53 -4.10
N TYR A 823 20.10 -20.28 -4.49
CA TYR A 823 20.05 -21.69 -4.87
C TYR A 823 19.59 -22.63 -3.74
N ILE A 824 19.58 -22.16 -2.48
CA ILE A 824 19.14 -22.91 -1.29
C ILE A 824 17.83 -22.33 -0.70
N GLY A 825 17.05 -21.64 -1.54
CA GLY A 825 15.73 -21.11 -1.21
C GLY A 825 15.72 -19.60 -1.01
N ASP A 826 14.60 -18.96 -1.35
CA ASP A 826 14.49 -17.51 -1.45
C ASP A 826 14.69 -16.80 -0.10
N GLU A 827 15.72 -15.95 0.03
CA GLU A 827 16.01 -15.22 1.26
C GLU A 827 15.23 -13.89 1.34
N PHE A 828 14.75 -13.52 2.53
CA PHE A 828 13.94 -12.31 2.71
C PHE A 828 14.78 -11.02 2.78
N ILE A 829 14.52 -10.08 1.87
CA ILE A 829 15.12 -8.73 1.86
C ILE A 829 14.22 -7.73 2.61
N GLY A 830 12.94 -7.64 2.24
CA GLY A 830 12.02 -6.66 2.82
C GLY A 830 10.58 -6.74 2.29
N GLN A 831 9.62 -6.13 3.01
CA GLN A 831 8.21 -6.05 2.61
C GLN A 831 7.63 -4.63 2.76
N TYR A 832 6.51 -4.35 2.08
CA TYR A 832 5.64 -3.25 2.46
C TYR A 832 4.16 -3.60 2.27
N THR A 833 3.38 -3.47 3.34
CA THR A 833 1.96 -3.84 3.39
C THR A 833 1.08 -2.61 3.63
N ILE A 834 0.04 -2.43 2.81
CA ILE A 834 -0.79 -1.22 2.73
C ILE A 834 -2.26 -1.57 2.40
N PRO A 835 -3.26 -1.04 3.15
CA PRO A 835 -4.68 -1.22 2.82
C PRO A 835 -5.02 -0.55 1.49
N PHE A 836 -5.92 -1.15 0.71
CA PHE A 836 -6.25 -0.65 -0.63
C PHE A 836 -6.75 0.80 -0.62
N GLU A 837 -7.64 1.15 0.31
CA GLU A 837 -8.18 2.52 0.47
C GLU A 837 -7.11 3.56 0.88
N CYS A 838 -5.88 3.14 1.21
CA CYS A 838 -4.75 4.04 1.52
C CYS A 838 -3.81 4.25 0.33
N LEU A 839 -4.07 3.65 -0.85
CA LEU A 839 -3.20 3.71 -2.03
C LEU A 839 -3.37 5.02 -2.80
N GLN A 840 -2.29 5.79 -2.91
CA GLN A 840 -2.21 6.93 -3.81
C GLN A 840 -1.83 6.51 -5.25
N PRO A 841 -2.49 7.08 -6.29
CA PRO A 841 -2.17 6.81 -7.69
C PRO A 841 -0.89 7.54 -8.16
N GLY A 842 -0.37 7.15 -9.32
CA GLY A 842 0.78 7.76 -9.97
C GLY A 842 2.12 7.13 -9.64
N TYR A 843 3.20 7.87 -9.89
CA TYR A 843 4.59 7.43 -9.70
C TYR A 843 5.00 7.60 -8.22
N ARG A 844 5.08 6.49 -7.49
CA ARG A 844 5.29 6.48 -6.04
C ARG A 844 6.55 5.73 -5.64
N HIS A 845 7.20 6.18 -4.57
CA HIS A 845 8.18 5.36 -3.86
C HIS A 845 7.55 4.62 -2.69
N VAL A 846 7.94 3.35 -2.55
CA VAL A 846 7.49 2.41 -1.51
C VAL A 846 8.70 2.10 -0.61
N PRO A 847 8.77 2.63 0.62
CA PRO A 847 9.86 2.32 1.54
C PRO A 847 9.69 0.90 2.10
N LEU A 848 10.73 0.08 1.97
CA LEU A 848 10.68 -1.30 2.44
C LEU A 848 10.90 -1.40 3.96
N GLN A 849 10.39 -2.48 4.54
CA GLN A 849 10.50 -2.81 5.96
C GLN A 849 11.16 -4.17 6.14
N SER A 850 11.91 -4.31 7.23
CA SER A 850 12.45 -5.57 7.71
C SER A 850 11.35 -6.56 8.09
N LEU A 851 11.73 -7.81 8.34
CA LEU A 851 10.85 -8.83 8.90
C LEU A 851 10.22 -8.41 10.24
N THR A 852 10.91 -7.56 11.02
CA THR A 852 10.44 -6.98 12.28
C THR A 852 9.50 -5.77 12.12
N GLY A 853 9.23 -5.33 10.88
CA GLY A 853 8.39 -4.17 10.56
C GLY A 853 9.09 -2.81 10.65
N GLU A 854 10.41 -2.78 10.81
CA GLU A 854 11.23 -1.57 10.90
C GLU A 854 11.60 -1.07 9.49
N PHE A 855 11.57 0.24 9.24
CA PHE A 855 11.93 0.77 7.92
C PHE A 855 13.42 0.58 7.58
N LEU A 856 13.69 0.07 6.38
CA LEU A 856 15.04 -0.14 5.87
C LEU A 856 15.59 1.21 5.33
N PRO A 857 16.76 1.69 5.81
CA PRO A 857 17.25 3.02 5.49
C PRO A 857 17.63 3.13 4.00
N ASN A 858 17.14 4.17 3.34
CA ASN A 858 17.35 4.45 1.91
C ASN A 858 16.92 3.31 0.95
N THR A 859 16.15 2.33 1.43
CA THR A 859 15.72 1.15 0.65
C THR A 859 14.29 1.33 0.17
N THR A 860 14.09 1.47 -1.14
CA THR A 860 12.77 1.75 -1.74
C THR A 860 12.52 0.93 -3.00
N LEU A 861 11.24 0.74 -3.34
CA LEU A 861 10.80 0.44 -4.69
C LEU A 861 10.23 1.70 -5.35
N PHE A 862 10.38 1.82 -6.66
CA PHE A 862 9.72 2.81 -7.49
C PHE A 862 8.65 2.11 -8.32
N VAL A 863 7.40 2.54 -8.18
CA VAL A 863 6.22 1.92 -8.79
C VAL A 863 5.33 2.97 -9.44
N HIS A 864 4.49 2.55 -10.37
CA HIS A 864 3.37 3.36 -10.85
C HIS A 864 2.04 2.66 -10.55
N VAL A 865 1.17 3.34 -9.80
CA VAL A 865 -0.15 2.86 -9.36
C VAL A 865 -1.25 3.50 -10.20
N ALA A 866 -2.18 2.72 -10.75
CA ALA A 866 -3.42 3.24 -11.32
C ALA A 866 -4.62 2.42 -10.85
N ILE A 867 -5.72 3.11 -10.51
CA ILE A 867 -6.94 2.51 -9.98
C ILE A 867 -8.11 2.95 -10.86
N THR A 868 -8.97 2.02 -11.27
CA THR A 868 -10.10 2.34 -12.18
C THR A 868 -11.38 1.56 -11.88
N ASN A 869 -12.53 2.20 -12.09
CA ASN A 869 -13.85 1.59 -11.89
C ASN A 869 -14.26 0.68 -13.07
N ARG A 870 -13.96 -0.62 -12.99
CA ARG A 870 -14.55 -1.64 -13.88
C ARG A 870 -15.93 -2.08 -13.38
N ARG A 871 -16.94 -1.21 -13.48
CA ARG A 871 -18.35 -1.57 -13.25
C ARG A 871 -19.10 -1.90 -14.55
N GLY A 872 -19.00 -3.16 -14.95
CA GLY A 872 -19.85 -3.81 -15.96
C GLY A 872 -19.78 -5.32 -15.78
N GLY A 873 -20.93 -5.99 -15.66
CA GLY A 873 -21.03 -7.41 -15.28
C GLY A 873 -20.59 -8.36 -16.39
N GLY A 874 -19.28 -8.42 -16.68
CA GLY A 874 -18.75 -9.21 -17.78
C GLY A 874 -17.39 -9.80 -17.47
N LYS A 875 -17.28 -11.13 -17.55
CA LYS A 875 -16.01 -11.86 -17.41
C LYS A 875 -14.91 -11.20 -18.24
N ALA A 876 -13.73 -11.04 -17.63
CA ALA A 876 -12.54 -10.45 -18.25
C ALA A 876 -12.36 -10.94 -19.69
N HIS A 877 -12.03 -10.01 -20.58
CA HIS A 877 -11.91 -10.27 -22.02
C HIS A 877 -10.72 -11.21 -22.25
N LYS A 878 -10.96 -12.53 -22.23
CA LYS A 878 -9.96 -13.54 -22.57
C LYS A 878 -9.51 -13.29 -24.01
N ARG A 879 -8.37 -12.62 -24.16
CA ARG A 879 -7.68 -12.42 -25.44
C ARG A 879 -7.10 -13.77 -25.85
N GLY A 880 -7.95 -14.60 -26.46
CA GLY A 880 -7.59 -15.97 -26.81
C GLY A 880 -8.78 -16.73 -27.38
N LEU A 881 -8.55 -17.33 -28.56
CA LEU A 881 -9.46 -18.18 -29.33
C LEU A 881 -10.69 -17.52 -29.98
N SER A 882 -10.89 -17.90 -31.25
CA SER A 882 -11.94 -17.41 -32.14
C SER A 882 -13.34 -17.76 -31.65
N VAL A 883 -14.13 -16.74 -31.32
CA VAL A 883 -15.60 -16.82 -31.31
C VAL A 883 -16.13 -15.74 -32.24
N ARG A 884 -17.05 -16.11 -33.14
CA ARG A 884 -17.75 -15.15 -34.03
C ARG A 884 -18.41 -14.06 -33.19
N LYS A 885 -18.49 -12.82 -33.71
CA LYS A 885 -19.19 -11.68 -33.07
C LYS A 885 -20.71 -11.93 -32.93
N GLY A 886 -21.11 -12.79 -32.00
CA GLY A 886 -22.42 -12.71 -31.38
C GLY A 886 -22.41 -11.56 -30.38
N ARG A 887 -23.41 -10.67 -30.45
CA ARG A 887 -23.69 -9.76 -29.34
C ARG A 887 -24.03 -10.63 -28.12
N LYS A 888 -23.17 -10.65 -27.10
CA LYS A 888 -23.62 -11.07 -25.75
C LYS A 888 -24.72 -10.11 -25.32
N ALA A 889 -25.77 -10.64 -24.69
CA ALA A 889 -26.77 -9.79 -24.06
C ALA A 889 -26.14 -9.03 -22.88
N ARG A 890 -26.61 -7.80 -22.62
CA ARG A 890 -26.27 -7.04 -21.41
C ARG A 890 -26.79 -7.82 -20.19
N GLU A 891 -25.94 -8.00 -19.18
CA GLU A 891 -26.24 -8.82 -18.01
C GLU A 891 -26.75 -7.94 -16.87
N TYR A 892 -28.08 -7.87 -16.72
CA TYR A 892 -28.74 -7.01 -15.75
C TYR A 892 -28.84 -7.68 -14.37
N THR A 893 -28.48 -6.96 -13.31
CA THR A 893 -28.75 -7.40 -11.94
C THR A 893 -30.26 -7.45 -11.68
N THR A 894 -30.77 -8.55 -11.15
CA THR A 894 -32.19 -8.76 -10.85
C THR A 894 -32.43 -9.11 -9.39
N THR A 895 -33.66 -8.82 -8.93
CA THR A 895 -34.16 -9.24 -7.62
C THR A 895 -34.51 -10.72 -7.61
N LYS A 896 -34.13 -11.43 -6.55
CA LYS A 896 -34.49 -12.84 -6.29
C LYS A 896 -35.94 -12.92 -5.79
N THR A 897 -36.66 -13.96 -6.20
CA THR A 897 -37.98 -14.30 -5.65
C THR A 897 -37.84 -14.78 -4.21
N THR A 898 -38.50 -14.11 -3.27
CA THR A 898 -38.56 -14.47 -1.84
C THR A 898 -39.56 -15.59 -1.57
N GLY A 899 -40.62 -15.70 -2.39
CA GLY A 899 -41.76 -16.59 -2.15
C GLY A 899 -42.88 -15.95 -1.33
N ILE A 900 -42.73 -14.68 -0.93
CA ILE A 900 -43.74 -13.88 -0.24
C ILE A 900 -44.35 -12.91 -1.26
N LYS A 901 -45.60 -13.15 -1.68
CA LYS A 901 -46.21 -12.48 -2.85
C LYS A 901 -46.13 -10.95 -2.82
N VAL A 902 -46.51 -10.34 -1.68
CA VAL A 902 -46.53 -8.88 -1.51
C VAL A 902 -45.12 -8.27 -1.67
N VAL A 903 -44.12 -8.94 -1.09
CA VAL A 903 -42.70 -8.56 -1.15
C VAL A 903 -42.14 -8.77 -2.57
N ASP A 904 -42.52 -9.87 -3.23
CA ASP A 904 -42.13 -10.18 -4.61
C ASP A 904 -42.79 -9.25 -5.64
N GLU A 905 -43.96 -8.69 -5.35
CA GLU A 905 -44.63 -7.68 -6.19
C GLU A 905 -43.98 -6.31 -6.05
N LEU A 906 -43.66 -5.90 -4.81
CA LEU A 906 -42.88 -4.70 -4.54
C LEU A 906 -41.52 -4.73 -5.28
N PHE A 907 -40.75 -5.81 -5.11
CA PHE A 907 -39.45 -5.93 -5.77
C PHE A 907 -39.57 -6.02 -7.29
N ARG A 908 -40.63 -6.62 -7.83
CA ARG A 908 -40.88 -6.65 -9.29
C ARG A 908 -40.99 -5.25 -9.89
N ALA A 909 -41.62 -4.29 -9.19
CA ALA A 909 -41.73 -2.90 -9.64
C ALA A 909 -40.35 -2.23 -9.85
N SER A 910 -39.32 -2.63 -9.10
CA SER A 910 -37.96 -2.10 -9.22
C SER A 910 -37.18 -2.59 -10.46
N THR A 911 -37.68 -3.61 -11.17
CA THR A 911 -36.96 -4.26 -12.28
C THR A 911 -36.63 -3.29 -13.42
N GLN A 912 -37.51 -2.32 -13.69
CA GLN A 912 -37.29 -1.33 -14.74
C GLN A 912 -36.26 -0.25 -14.32
N PRO A 913 -36.38 0.40 -13.13
CA PRO A 913 -35.31 1.25 -12.58
C PRO A 913 -33.92 0.60 -12.49
N LEU A 914 -33.85 -0.70 -12.16
CA LEU A 914 -32.57 -1.44 -12.13
C LEU A 914 -31.92 -1.55 -13.52
N ARG A 915 -32.72 -1.71 -14.58
CA ARG A 915 -32.24 -1.69 -15.97
C ARG A 915 -31.82 -0.29 -16.38
N GLU A 916 -32.66 0.72 -16.14
CA GLU A 916 -32.37 2.13 -16.41
C GLU A 916 -31.02 2.55 -15.77
N ALA A 917 -30.80 2.22 -14.50
CA ALA A 917 -29.54 2.51 -13.80
C ALA A 917 -28.33 1.78 -14.40
N THR A 918 -28.51 0.54 -14.88
CA THR A 918 -27.44 -0.24 -15.50
C THR A 918 -27.08 0.31 -16.89
N ASP A 919 -28.10 0.61 -17.70
CA ASP A 919 -27.95 1.14 -19.05
C ASP A 919 -27.25 2.50 -19.05
N LEU A 920 -27.68 3.44 -18.18
CA LEU A 920 -27.09 4.78 -18.10
C LEU A 920 -25.58 4.73 -17.81
N ARG A 921 -25.15 3.95 -16.81
CA ARG A 921 -23.73 3.82 -16.42
C ARG A 921 -22.90 3.14 -17.50
N GLU A 922 -23.34 1.98 -17.99
CA GLU A 922 -22.57 1.23 -18.98
C GLU A 922 -22.50 1.94 -20.33
N ASN A 923 -23.53 2.70 -20.73
CA ASN A 923 -23.49 3.43 -22.00
C ASN A 923 -22.39 4.50 -22.00
N VAL A 924 -22.26 5.26 -20.90
CA VAL A 924 -21.17 6.22 -20.70
C VAL A 924 -19.81 5.52 -20.71
N GLN A 925 -19.65 4.46 -19.92
CA GLN A 925 -18.37 3.76 -19.80
C GLN A 925 -17.90 3.14 -21.13
N ASN A 926 -18.83 2.58 -21.92
CA ASN A 926 -18.49 2.06 -23.25
C ASN A 926 -18.08 3.18 -24.24
N ALA A 927 -18.72 4.35 -24.17
CA ALA A 927 -18.34 5.50 -25.00
C ALA A 927 -16.97 6.07 -24.59
N MET A 928 -16.72 6.24 -23.29
CA MET A 928 -15.41 6.67 -22.77
C MET A 928 -14.29 5.71 -23.17
N VAL A 929 -14.48 4.39 -23.02
CA VAL A 929 -13.49 3.39 -23.45
C VAL A 929 -13.25 3.48 -24.97
N SER A 930 -14.32 3.61 -25.78
CA SER A 930 -14.18 3.75 -27.24
C SER A 930 -13.41 5.02 -27.64
N PHE A 931 -13.53 6.12 -26.90
CA PHE A 931 -12.78 7.35 -27.13
C PHE A 931 -11.30 7.18 -26.72
N LYS A 932 -11.01 6.61 -25.54
CA LYS A 932 -9.64 6.30 -25.08
C LYS A 932 -8.89 5.38 -26.05
N GLU A 933 -9.54 4.31 -26.53
CA GLU A 933 -8.94 3.37 -27.49
C GLU A 933 -8.62 4.04 -28.84
N LEU A 934 -9.46 4.95 -29.33
CA LEU A 934 -9.21 5.71 -30.55
C LEU A 934 -8.08 6.73 -30.39
N CYS A 935 -7.88 7.27 -29.18
CA CYS A 935 -6.70 8.06 -28.82
C CYS A 935 -5.40 7.22 -28.73
N GLY A 936 -5.47 5.88 -28.82
CA GLY A 936 -4.30 5.00 -28.64
C GLY A 936 -3.83 4.85 -27.18
N LEU A 937 -4.69 5.29 -26.25
CA LEU A 937 -4.47 5.24 -24.80
C LEU A 937 -5.05 3.95 -24.20
N THR A 938 -4.66 3.64 -22.96
CA THR A 938 -5.25 2.52 -22.22
C THR A 938 -6.63 2.89 -21.66
N PRO A 939 -7.49 1.92 -21.31
CA PRO A 939 -8.74 2.21 -20.60
C PRO A 939 -8.53 2.97 -19.27
N ALA A 940 -7.34 2.87 -18.69
CA ALA A 940 -6.93 3.55 -17.47
C ALA A 940 -6.49 5.01 -17.63
N ALA A 941 -6.24 5.47 -18.86
CA ALA A 941 -5.91 6.87 -19.10
C ALA A 941 -7.05 7.81 -18.67
N ASN A 942 -6.72 8.97 -18.11
CA ASN A 942 -7.72 9.99 -17.75
C ASN A 942 -8.19 10.79 -18.98
N MET A 943 -9.22 11.63 -18.82
CA MET A 943 -9.79 12.33 -19.97
C MET A 943 -8.89 13.47 -20.44
N LYS A 944 -8.14 14.09 -19.54
CA LYS A 944 -7.13 15.11 -19.86
C LYS A 944 -6.02 14.57 -20.79
N GLN A 945 -5.51 13.36 -20.55
CA GLN A 945 -4.58 12.66 -21.46
C GLN A 945 -5.16 12.48 -22.88
N CYS A 946 -6.47 12.21 -23.00
CA CYS A 946 -7.13 12.07 -24.29
C CYS A 946 -7.14 13.41 -25.05
N ILE A 947 -7.54 14.50 -24.39
CA ILE A 947 -7.56 15.85 -24.98
C ILE A 947 -6.15 16.34 -25.35
N LEU A 948 -5.14 16.06 -24.52
CA LEU A 948 -3.72 16.32 -24.81
C LEU A 948 -3.21 15.54 -26.05
N THR A 949 -3.61 14.27 -26.17
CA THR A 949 -3.25 13.45 -27.34
C THR A 949 -3.87 14.01 -28.63
N VAL A 950 -5.14 14.43 -28.58
CA VAL A 950 -5.80 15.11 -29.70
C VAL A 950 -5.13 16.46 -30.01
N SER A 951 -4.72 17.23 -28.99
CA SER A 951 -4.01 18.51 -29.16
C SER A 951 -2.69 18.36 -29.90
N THR A 952 -1.85 17.41 -29.49
CA THR A 952 -0.53 17.18 -30.09
C THR A 952 -0.60 16.70 -31.54
N TRP A 953 -1.62 15.92 -31.93
CA TRP A 953 -1.88 15.58 -33.34
C TRP A 953 -2.16 16.80 -34.22
N LEU A 954 -2.76 17.86 -33.68
CA LEU A 954 -3.08 19.09 -34.42
C LEU A 954 -1.83 19.95 -34.62
N MET A 955 -1.04 20.13 -33.55
CA MET A 955 0.24 20.88 -33.58
C MET A 955 1.25 20.31 -34.58
N ASN A 956 1.23 18.99 -34.80
CA ASN A 956 2.14 18.29 -35.72
C ASN A 956 1.61 18.20 -37.18
N SER A 957 0.55 18.94 -37.52
CA SER A 957 -0.04 18.99 -38.87
C SER A 957 0.34 20.28 -39.62
N GLU A 958 0.80 20.14 -40.87
CA GLU A 958 1.26 21.28 -41.70
C GLU A 958 0.12 21.93 -42.53
N ARG A 959 -1.12 21.52 -42.30
CA ARG A 959 -2.32 22.04 -42.98
C ARG A 959 -3.19 22.78 -41.97
N SER A 960 -4.11 23.61 -42.46
CA SER A 960 -5.05 24.42 -41.67
C SER A 960 -6.16 23.60 -40.99
N LEU A 961 -5.80 22.49 -40.34
CA LEU A 961 -6.71 21.66 -39.58
C LEU A 961 -6.83 22.22 -38.16
N ARG A 962 -7.96 22.86 -37.86
CA ARG A 962 -8.25 23.37 -36.51
C ARG A 962 -9.39 22.58 -35.91
N VAL A 963 -9.13 21.86 -34.82
CA VAL A 963 -10.19 21.40 -33.93
C VAL A 963 -10.32 22.41 -32.80
N THR A 964 -11.56 22.83 -32.53
CA THR A 964 -11.89 23.74 -31.42
C THR A 964 -12.93 23.10 -30.52
N VAL A 965 -12.74 23.22 -29.21
CA VAL A 965 -13.71 22.82 -28.19
C VAL A 965 -14.52 24.05 -27.79
N ASP A 966 -15.84 23.96 -27.85
CA ASP A 966 -16.72 25.01 -27.36
C ASP A 966 -16.93 24.85 -25.85
N LEU A 967 -16.37 25.78 -25.07
CA LEU A 967 -16.44 25.78 -23.60
C LEU A 967 -17.54 26.73 -23.07
N SER A 968 -18.37 27.31 -23.95
CA SER A 968 -19.51 28.13 -23.52
C SER A 968 -20.72 27.30 -23.06
N GLU A 969 -20.80 26.05 -23.51
CA GLU A 969 -21.84 25.08 -23.17
C GLU A 969 -21.45 24.18 -21.99
N THR A 970 -22.43 23.75 -21.19
CA THR A 970 -22.20 22.80 -20.07
C THR A 970 -21.72 21.42 -20.54
N TYR A 971 -21.96 21.10 -21.81
CA TYR A 971 -21.58 19.86 -22.47
C TYR A 971 -20.70 20.20 -23.69
N PRO A 972 -19.38 20.34 -23.52
CA PRO A 972 -18.52 20.98 -24.52
C PRO A 972 -18.41 20.14 -25.79
N THR A 973 -18.72 20.74 -26.94
CA THR A 973 -18.65 20.08 -28.27
C THR A 973 -17.26 20.26 -28.89
N MET A 974 -16.85 19.33 -29.76
CA MET A 974 -15.54 19.36 -30.42
C MET A 974 -15.69 19.44 -31.94
N GLU A 975 -15.47 20.62 -32.51
CA GLU A 975 -15.68 20.91 -33.92
C GLU A 975 -14.36 20.83 -34.72
N GLY A 976 -14.31 20.05 -35.80
CA GLY A 976 -13.17 19.97 -36.70
C GLY A 976 -13.35 20.79 -37.98
N GLN A 977 -12.51 21.82 -38.17
CA GLN A 977 -12.49 22.67 -39.35
C GLN A 977 -11.39 22.23 -40.34
N GLY A 978 -11.74 22.15 -41.62
CA GLY A 978 -10.85 21.73 -42.71
C GLY A 978 -11.03 20.26 -43.15
N PRO A 979 -10.14 19.72 -44.00
CA PRO A 979 -10.25 18.37 -44.53
C PRO A 979 -9.82 17.31 -43.49
N VAL A 980 -10.72 16.98 -42.57
CA VAL A 980 -10.48 16.06 -41.43
C VAL A 980 -10.11 14.64 -41.88
N PRO A 981 -8.91 14.12 -41.49
CA PRO A 981 -8.50 12.74 -41.76
C PRO A 981 -9.45 11.69 -41.19
N GLU A 982 -9.46 10.51 -41.81
CA GLU A 982 -10.36 9.39 -41.48
C GLU A 982 -10.26 8.93 -40.00
N LEU A 983 -9.05 8.97 -39.42
CA LEU A 983 -8.83 8.66 -38.01
C LEU A 983 -9.45 9.73 -37.08
N LEU A 984 -9.15 11.00 -37.32
CA LEU A 984 -9.63 12.09 -36.48
C LEU A 984 -11.16 12.23 -36.55
N ARG A 985 -11.79 11.95 -37.71
CA ARG A 985 -13.26 11.95 -37.81
C ARG A 985 -13.93 10.87 -36.95
N LYS A 986 -13.27 9.72 -36.76
CA LYS A 986 -13.74 8.67 -35.83
C LYS A 986 -13.57 9.09 -34.37
N VAL A 987 -12.50 9.82 -34.06
CA VAL A 987 -12.23 10.38 -32.72
C VAL A 987 -13.28 11.43 -32.35
N LEU A 988 -13.59 12.37 -33.26
CA LEU A 988 -14.67 13.36 -33.07
C LEU A 988 -16.04 12.67 -32.85
N ASN A 989 -16.43 11.74 -33.74
CA ASN A 989 -17.70 11.02 -33.58
C ASN A 989 -17.79 10.21 -32.27
N ALA A 990 -16.66 9.72 -31.74
CA ALA A 990 -16.62 9.01 -30.46
C ALA A 990 -16.68 9.97 -29.25
N TYR A 991 -16.07 11.16 -29.37
CA TYR A 991 -16.19 12.24 -28.40
C TYR A 991 -17.65 12.73 -28.28
N ASP A 992 -18.33 12.98 -29.40
CA ASP A 992 -19.74 13.41 -29.39
C ASP A 992 -20.66 12.35 -28.75
N MET A 993 -20.43 11.06 -29.05
CA MET A 993 -21.14 9.94 -28.42
C MET A 993 -20.89 9.85 -26.91
N MET A 994 -19.66 10.15 -26.47
CA MET A 994 -19.29 10.23 -25.06
C MET A 994 -20.00 11.39 -24.37
N ILE A 995 -19.97 12.60 -24.94
CA ILE A 995 -20.68 13.77 -24.38
C ILE A 995 -22.20 13.54 -24.32
N GLN A 996 -22.79 12.96 -25.38
CA GLN A 996 -24.23 12.66 -25.43
C GLN A 996 -24.67 11.63 -24.37
N THR A 997 -23.89 10.56 -24.18
CA THR A 997 -24.18 9.57 -23.13
C THR A 997 -23.96 10.13 -21.73
N THR A 998 -22.87 10.89 -21.51
CA THR A 998 -22.57 11.60 -20.26
C THR A 998 -23.70 12.54 -19.84
N ARG A 999 -24.20 13.35 -20.78
CA ARG A 999 -25.39 14.19 -20.59
C ARG A 999 -26.62 13.38 -20.17
N THR A 1000 -26.90 12.28 -20.89
CA THR A 1000 -28.07 11.43 -20.63
C THR A 1000 -28.03 10.81 -19.23
N LEU A 1001 -26.85 10.40 -18.75
CA LEU A 1001 -26.62 9.96 -17.38
C LEU A 1001 -26.90 11.08 -16.37
N ILE A 1002 -26.30 12.26 -16.55
CA ILE A 1002 -26.43 13.38 -15.60
C ILE A 1002 -27.88 13.85 -15.49
N GLU A 1003 -28.60 13.99 -16.61
CA GLU A 1003 -30.00 14.44 -16.65
C GLU A 1003 -30.98 13.39 -16.09
N SER A 1004 -30.67 12.09 -16.18
CA SER A 1004 -31.59 11.00 -15.78
C SER A 1004 -31.32 10.40 -14.39
N ALA A 1005 -30.10 10.53 -13.87
CA ALA A 1005 -29.64 9.79 -12.69
C ALA A 1005 -30.50 9.99 -11.44
N ASP A 1006 -30.86 11.24 -11.11
CA ASP A 1006 -31.55 11.56 -9.86
C ASP A 1006 -32.97 10.95 -9.80
N MET A 1007 -33.68 10.95 -10.92
CA MET A 1007 -34.99 10.31 -11.03
C MET A 1007 -34.90 8.80 -10.82
N VAL A 1008 -33.95 8.13 -11.48
CA VAL A 1008 -33.79 6.66 -11.37
C VAL A 1008 -33.29 6.27 -9.98
N HIS A 1009 -32.35 7.03 -9.40
CA HIS A 1009 -31.92 6.90 -8.02
C HIS A 1009 -33.10 7.03 -7.05
N SER A 1010 -33.95 8.04 -7.21
CA SER A 1010 -35.12 8.25 -6.35
C SER A 1010 -36.09 7.04 -6.40
N LYS A 1011 -36.38 6.50 -7.59
CA LYS A 1011 -37.18 5.26 -7.75
C LYS A 1011 -36.55 4.07 -7.00
N LEU A 1012 -35.22 3.88 -7.12
CA LEU A 1012 -34.49 2.79 -6.44
C LEU A 1012 -34.51 2.94 -4.91
N THR A 1013 -34.21 4.13 -4.39
CA THR A 1013 -34.26 4.42 -2.95
C THR A 1013 -35.68 4.31 -2.39
N GLN A 1014 -36.71 4.69 -3.15
CA GLN A 1014 -38.10 4.52 -2.75
C GLN A 1014 -38.46 3.02 -2.64
N ALA A 1015 -38.09 2.21 -3.64
CA ALA A 1015 -38.31 0.76 -3.60
C ALA A 1015 -37.52 0.08 -2.45
N GLN A 1016 -36.31 0.56 -2.15
CA GLN A 1016 -35.52 0.09 -1.01
C GLN A 1016 -36.23 0.40 0.32
N ARG A 1017 -36.68 1.65 0.54
CA ARG A 1017 -37.39 2.07 1.77
C ARG A 1017 -38.69 1.30 1.97
N ALA A 1018 -39.54 1.27 0.96
CA ALA A 1018 -40.78 0.47 0.98
C ALA A 1018 -40.53 -1.03 1.17
N GLY A 1019 -39.31 -1.51 0.86
CA GLY A 1019 -38.86 -2.87 1.17
C GLY A 1019 -38.51 -3.02 2.65
N LEU A 1020 -37.69 -2.11 3.18
CA LEU A 1020 -37.29 -2.08 4.60
C LEU A 1020 -38.49 -2.02 5.56
N ASP A 1021 -39.59 -1.37 5.18
CA ASP A 1021 -40.84 -1.33 5.95
C ASP A 1021 -41.43 -2.74 6.25
N PHE A 1022 -41.07 -3.77 5.47
CA PHE A 1022 -41.45 -5.16 5.74
C PHE A 1022 -40.49 -5.89 6.70
N HIS A 1023 -39.36 -5.31 7.10
CA HIS A 1023 -38.27 -6.04 7.76
C HIS A 1023 -38.70 -6.70 9.08
N GLU A 1024 -39.24 -5.92 10.01
CA GLU A 1024 -39.66 -6.39 11.34
C GLU A 1024 -40.68 -7.53 11.25
N ASP A 1025 -41.55 -7.45 10.23
CA ASP A 1025 -42.70 -8.32 10.06
C ASP A 1025 -42.42 -9.53 9.13
N LEU A 1026 -41.29 -9.53 8.44
CA LEU A 1026 -40.96 -10.49 7.36
C LEU A 1026 -41.06 -11.95 7.80
N HIS A 1027 -40.56 -12.27 9.00
CA HIS A 1027 -40.63 -13.63 9.55
C HIS A 1027 -42.08 -14.05 9.86
N ARG A 1028 -42.92 -13.11 10.34
CA ARG A 1028 -44.35 -13.34 10.59
C ARG A 1028 -45.14 -13.50 9.28
N ILE A 1029 -44.80 -12.73 8.24
CA ILE A 1029 -45.43 -12.81 6.92
C ILE A 1029 -45.02 -14.11 6.20
N GLY A 1030 -43.74 -14.45 6.18
CA GLY A 1030 -43.26 -15.71 5.58
C GLY A 1030 -43.86 -16.94 6.23
N ALA A 1031 -44.01 -16.95 7.56
CA ALA A 1031 -44.69 -18.01 8.28
C ALA A 1031 -46.20 -18.14 7.92
N LYS A 1032 -46.88 -17.02 7.61
CA LYS A 1032 -48.28 -17.01 7.12
C LYS A 1032 -48.42 -17.56 5.70
N GLU A 1033 -47.47 -17.28 4.81
CA GLU A 1033 -47.38 -17.92 3.46
C GLU A 1033 -46.86 -19.38 3.54
N GLY A 1034 -46.70 -19.95 4.74
CA GLY A 1034 -46.35 -21.36 4.95
C GLY A 1034 -44.86 -21.69 4.86
N LEU A 1035 -43.98 -20.68 4.75
CA LEU A 1035 -42.53 -20.88 4.75
C LEU A 1035 -42.05 -21.21 6.17
N LYS A 1036 -41.26 -22.29 6.32
CA LYS A 1036 -40.73 -22.78 7.61
C LYS A 1036 -39.32 -23.32 7.46
N GLY A 1037 -38.51 -23.21 8.53
CA GLY A 1037 -37.13 -23.69 8.56
C GLY A 1037 -36.27 -23.12 7.43
N ARG A 1038 -35.45 -23.97 6.78
CA ARG A 1038 -34.55 -23.58 5.67
C ARG A 1038 -35.27 -22.84 4.50
N LYS A 1039 -36.58 -23.04 4.29
CA LYS A 1039 -37.34 -22.29 3.26
C LYS A 1039 -37.57 -20.83 3.66
N LEU A 1040 -37.76 -20.56 4.95
CA LEU A 1040 -37.94 -19.21 5.49
C LEU A 1040 -36.60 -18.46 5.54
N GLN A 1041 -35.52 -19.13 5.98
CA GLN A 1041 -34.16 -18.56 5.95
C GLN A 1041 -33.78 -18.11 4.53
N LYS A 1042 -33.98 -18.97 3.52
CA LYS A 1042 -33.71 -18.65 2.11
C LYS A 1042 -34.58 -17.51 1.54
N ALA A 1043 -35.79 -17.33 2.06
CA ALA A 1043 -36.63 -16.18 1.72
C ALA A 1043 -36.07 -14.88 2.32
N MET A 1044 -35.57 -14.93 3.56
CA MET A 1044 -34.91 -13.79 4.24
C MET A 1044 -33.57 -13.43 3.58
N GLU A 1045 -32.75 -14.41 3.19
CA GLU A 1045 -31.54 -14.21 2.36
C GLU A 1045 -31.88 -13.49 1.04
N SER A 1046 -32.95 -13.94 0.37
CA SER A 1046 -33.39 -13.40 -0.92
C SER A 1046 -33.95 -11.98 -0.79
N TYR A 1047 -34.64 -11.69 0.32
CA TYR A 1047 -35.08 -10.34 0.68
C TYR A 1047 -33.89 -9.41 0.96
N ALA A 1048 -32.93 -9.84 1.79
CA ALA A 1048 -31.74 -9.06 2.11
C ALA A 1048 -30.88 -8.79 0.86
N TRP A 1049 -30.77 -9.78 -0.05
CA TRP A 1049 -30.16 -9.61 -1.36
C TRP A 1049 -30.85 -8.50 -2.17
N ASN A 1050 -32.18 -8.48 -2.22
CA ASN A 1050 -32.93 -7.47 -2.97
C ASN A 1050 -32.73 -6.05 -2.41
N ILE A 1051 -32.77 -5.88 -1.08
CA ILE A 1051 -32.48 -4.60 -0.42
C ILE A 1051 -31.06 -4.13 -0.74
N THR A 1052 -30.08 -5.04 -0.65
CA THR A 1052 -28.66 -4.75 -0.94
C THR A 1052 -28.45 -4.38 -2.41
N VAL A 1053 -29.09 -5.10 -3.35
CA VAL A 1053 -29.08 -4.77 -4.79
C VAL A 1053 -29.70 -3.39 -5.05
N LEU A 1054 -30.83 -3.06 -4.43
CA LEU A 1054 -31.49 -1.77 -4.66
C LEU A 1054 -30.67 -0.59 -4.15
N LYS A 1055 -30.20 -0.67 -2.91
CA LYS A 1055 -29.31 0.34 -2.33
C LYS A 1055 -28.06 0.50 -3.19
N GLY A 1056 -27.36 -0.62 -3.40
CA GLY A 1056 -26.12 -0.67 -4.15
C GLY A 1056 -26.27 -0.06 -5.53
N GLN A 1057 -27.29 -0.43 -6.30
CA GLN A 1057 -27.52 0.09 -7.65
C GLN A 1057 -27.87 1.59 -7.70
N ALA A 1058 -28.44 2.16 -6.63
CA ALA A 1058 -28.59 3.60 -6.47
C ALA A 1058 -27.25 4.28 -6.18
N ASP A 1059 -26.46 3.75 -5.26
CA ASP A 1059 -25.11 4.25 -4.94
C ASP A 1059 -24.16 4.14 -6.14
N LEU A 1060 -24.23 3.05 -6.92
CA LEU A 1060 -23.54 2.88 -8.21
C LEU A 1060 -23.86 4.02 -9.18
N LEU A 1061 -25.13 4.44 -9.24
CA LEU A 1061 -25.62 5.46 -10.17
C LEU A 1061 -25.23 6.87 -9.71
N LYS A 1062 -25.30 7.13 -8.39
CA LYS A 1062 -24.82 8.37 -7.78
C LYS A 1062 -23.32 8.57 -8.04
N HIS A 1063 -22.52 7.53 -7.81
CA HIS A 1063 -21.08 7.56 -8.07
C HIS A 1063 -20.79 7.85 -9.54
N ALA A 1064 -21.44 7.12 -10.46
CA ALA A 1064 -21.25 7.32 -11.90
C ALA A 1064 -21.64 8.74 -12.37
N LYS A 1065 -22.67 9.35 -11.77
CA LYS A 1065 -23.02 10.75 -12.03
C LYS A 1065 -21.89 11.71 -11.63
N ASN A 1066 -21.25 11.48 -10.48
CA ASN A 1066 -20.12 12.28 -10.02
C ASN A 1066 -18.88 12.10 -10.92
N GLU A 1067 -18.55 10.85 -11.28
CA GLU A 1067 -17.44 10.53 -12.19
C GLU A 1067 -17.65 11.14 -13.60
N ALA A 1068 -18.90 11.20 -14.05
CA ALA A 1068 -19.28 11.89 -15.29
C ALA A 1068 -19.16 13.42 -15.21
N LEU A 1069 -19.49 14.03 -14.06
CA LEU A 1069 -19.32 15.47 -13.82
C LEU A 1069 -17.82 15.85 -13.76
N ASP A 1070 -16.99 15.06 -13.10
CA ASP A 1070 -15.54 15.31 -13.10
C ASP A 1070 -14.92 15.06 -14.49
N THR A 1071 -15.41 14.08 -15.26
CA THR A 1071 -14.99 13.89 -16.66
C THR A 1071 -15.21 15.15 -17.50
N LEU A 1072 -16.32 15.88 -17.31
CA LEU A 1072 -16.57 17.17 -17.97
C LEU A 1072 -15.61 18.27 -17.49
N ARG A 1073 -15.30 18.32 -16.18
CA ARG A 1073 -14.32 19.24 -15.59
C ARG A 1073 -12.92 19.00 -16.14
N GLN A 1074 -12.46 17.75 -16.22
CA GLN A 1074 -11.19 17.36 -16.84
C GLN A 1074 -11.11 17.82 -18.30
N ILE A 1075 -12.18 17.64 -19.08
CA ILE A 1075 -12.25 18.09 -20.48
C ILE A 1075 -12.10 19.62 -20.57
N HIS A 1076 -12.84 20.37 -19.74
CA HIS A 1076 -12.78 21.84 -19.73
C HIS A 1076 -11.37 22.35 -19.39
N CYS A 1077 -10.78 21.86 -18.29
CA CYS A 1077 -9.42 22.22 -17.89
C CYS A 1077 -8.39 21.85 -18.97
N ALA A 1078 -8.49 20.65 -19.54
CA ALA A 1078 -7.57 20.20 -20.59
C ALA A 1078 -7.68 21.02 -21.87
N ALA A 1079 -8.89 21.30 -22.34
CA ALA A 1079 -9.13 22.07 -23.56
C ALA A 1079 -8.64 23.53 -23.42
N GLN A 1080 -8.82 24.13 -22.24
CA GLN A 1080 -8.32 25.46 -21.91
C GLN A 1080 -6.77 25.48 -21.89
N SER A 1081 -6.12 24.57 -21.16
CA SER A 1081 -4.65 24.48 -21.09
C SER A 1081 -4.00 24.11 -22.42
N CYS A 1082 -4.69 23.36 -23.29
CA CYS A 1082 -4.24 23.05 -24.65
C CYS A 1082 -4.46 24.19 -25.67
N GLY A 1083 -5.12 25.30 -25.30
CA GLY A 1083 -5.49 26.36 -26.24
C GLY A 1083 -6.52 25.94 -27.30
N LEU A 1084 -7.27 24.85 -27.06
CA LEU A 1084 -8.31 24.36 -27.96
C LEU A 1084 -9.65 25.10 -27.78
N SER A 1085 -9.78 25.93 -26.75
CA SER A 1085 -10.97 26.74 -26.46
C SER A 1085 -11.32 27.68 -27.61
N LYS A 1086 -12.52 27.51 -28.19
CA LYS A 1086 -13.05 28.30 -29.32
C LYS A 1086 -13.11 29.81 -29.04
N ASN A 1087 -13.26 30.20 -27.78
CA ASN A 1087 -13.21 31.58 -27.30
C ASN A 1087 -11.94 31.81 -26.47
N GLY A 1088 -11.13 32.82 -26.84
CA GLY A 1088 -10.05 33.29 -26.00
C GLY A 1088 -10.58 34.14 -24.84
N ALA A 1089 -10.29 33.71 -23.61
CA ALA A 1089 -10.51 34.45 -22.35
C ALA A 1089 -11.97 34.85 -22.01
N ALA A 1090 -12.76 33.89 -21.49
CA ALA A 1090 -13.80 34.14 -20.49
C ALA A 1090 -14.12 32.86 -19.71
N SER A 1091 -14.04 32.88 -18.37
CA SER A 1091 -14.46 31.76 -17.53
C SER A 1091 -15.96 31.85 -17.23
N PRO A 1092 -16.77 30.79 -17.44
CA PRO A 1092 -18.15 30.77 -16.97
C PRO A 1092 -18.20 30.59 -15.45
N GLN A 1093 -18.85 31.50 -14.74
CA GLN A 1093 -19.12 31.32 -13.30
C GLN A 1093 -20.22 30.27 -13.09
N LEU A 1094 -19.83 29.04 -12.81
CA LEU A 1094 -20.75 28.01 -12.32
C LEU A 1094 -21.33 28.44 -10.96
N GLN A 1095 -22.64 28.34 -10.82
CA GLN A 1095 -23.36 28.80 -9.63
C GLN A 1095 -23.09 27.85 -8.44
N HIS A 1096 -22.44 28.36 -7.40
CA HIS A 1096 -22.36 27.66 -6.12
C HIS A 1096 -23.76 27.49 -5.52
N HIS A 1097 -24.16 26.25 -5.23
CA HIS A 1097 -25.21 26.00 -4.25
C HIS A 1097 -24.72 26.42 -2.85
N PRO A 1098 -25.40 27.32 -2.14
CA PRO A 1098 -25.01 27.70 -0.79
C PRO A 1098 -25.45 26.62 0.22
N HIS A 1099 -24.52 26.18 1.07
CA HIS A 1099 -24.85 25.46 2.29
C HIS A 1099 -25.48 26.42 3.34
N PRO A 1100 -26.33 25.91 4.25
CA PRO A 1100 -27.15 26.78 5.11
C PRO A 1100 -26.36 27.41 6.26
N HIS A 1101 -26.39 28.74 6.35
CA HIS A 1101 -25.98 29.49 7.54
C HIS A 1101 -27.19 29.82 8.45
N PRO A 1102 -26.96 30.04 9.77
CA PRO A 1102 -28.03 30.28 10.73
C PRO A 1102 -28.70 31.67 10.58
N GLN A 1103 -29.84 31.80 11.25
CA GLN A 1103 -30.84 32.86 11.08
C GLN A 1103 -30.37 34.27 11.49
N GLN A 1104 -30.87 35.28 10.77
CA GLN A 1104 -30.89 36.69 11.22
C GLN A 1104 -32.35 37.17 11.43
N PRO A 1105 -32.61 38.10 12.37
CA PRO A 1105 -33.91 38.75 12.54
C PRO A 1105 -34.23 39.77 11.40
N PRO A 1106 -35.50 40.17 11.23
CA PRO A 1106 -36.02 40.44 9.87
C PRO A 1106 -36.01 41.91 9.38
N ALA A 1107 -35.65 42.03 8.09
CA ALA A 1107 -36.19 42.87 7.01
C ALA A 1107 -37.02 44.14 7.30
N GLN A 1108 -36.75 45.17 6.49
CA GLN A 1108 -37.75 46.15 6.04
C GLN A 1108 -37.88 46.11 4.50
N VAL A 1109 -39.07 46.46 4.01
CA VAL A 1109 -39.52 46.24 2.62
C VAL A 1109 -39.35 47.50 1.76
N GLN A 1110 -39.05 47.34 0.47
CA GLN A 1110 -39.28 48.38 -0.54
C GLN A 1110 -40.40 47.97 -1.51
N ILE A 1111 -41.21 48.96 -1.90
CA ILE A 1111 -42.29 48.84 -2.90
C ILE A 1111 -41.97 49.75 -4.10
N GLN A 1112 -42.64 49.48 -5.22
CA GLN A 1112 -42.26 49.84 -6.58
C GLN A 1112 -42.42 51.32 -6.97
N GLN A 1113 -41.96 51.63 -8.19
CA GLN A 1113 -41.66 52.93 -8.77
C GLN A 1113 -42.86 53.91 -8.93
N GLN A 1114 -42.66 55.17 -8.49
CA GLN A 1114 -42.93 56.44 -9.21
C GLN A 1114 -44.37 56.83 -9.71
N PRO A 1115 -44.62 58.09 -10.13
CA PRO A 1115 -43.84 59.34 -9.98
C PRO A 1115 -44.64 60.58 -9.46
N GLN A 1116 -43.88 61.68 -9.20
CA GLN A 1116 -44.18 63.11 -9.45
C GLN A 1116 -44.10 64.10 -8.25
N ALA A 1117 -43.74 65.35 -8.60
CA ALA A 1117 -43.78 66.61 -7.84
C ALA A 1117 -42.80 66.86 -6.66
N LYS A 1118 -42.16 68.03 -6.69
CA LYS A 1118 -41.53 68.78 -5.58
C LYS A 1118 -42.53 69.89 -5.12
N PRO A 1119 -42.25 70.86 -4.20
CA PRO A 1119 -41.03 71.10 -3.38
C PRO A 1119 -41.19 71.63 -1.90
N TYR A 1120 -40.11 71.49 -1.09
CA TYR A 1120 -39.62 72.43 -0.03
C TYR A 1120 -40.48 72.78 1.23
N PRO A 1121 -39.95 73.47 2.28
CA PRO A 1121 -38.55 73.57 2.82
C PRO A 1121 -38.38 73.54 4.39
N GLN A 1122 -37.12 73.56 4.87
CA GLN A 1122 -36.58 74.14 6.15
C GLN A 1122 -36.98 73.48 7.51
N LEU A 1123 -36.08 73.14 8.46
CA LEU A 1123 -35.09 73.89 9.31
C LEU A 1123 -35.74 74.71 10.46
N PRO A 1124 -35.10 74.93 11.66
CA PRO A 1124 -33.71 74.64 12.12
C PRO A 1124 -33.60 73.90 13.50
N PRO A 1125 -32.39 73.72 14.11
CA PRO A 1125 -32.16 73.01 15.41
C PRO A 1125 -31.63 73.91 16.57
N LEU A 1126 -31.32 73.33 17.77
CA LEU A 1126 -30.07 73.48 18.58
C LEU A 1126 -30.17 73.15 20.12
N HIS A 1127 -29.14 72.45 20.64
CA HIS A 1127 -28.45 72.57 21.96
C HIS A 1127 -29.03 72.31 23.41
N HIS A 1128 -28.10 71.80 24.25
CA HIS A 1128 -27.72 72.19 25.65
C HIS A 1128 -28.07 71.37 26.94
N SER A 1129 -27.08 70.58 27.39
CA SER A 1129 -26.45 70.48 28.75
C SER A 1129 -27.19 70.30 30.11
N GLN A 1130 -26.85 69.16 30.76
CA GLN A 1130 -26.38 68.96 32.16
C GLN A 1130 -27.28 69.00 33.43
N THR A 1131 -26.85 68.17 34.40
CA THR A 1131 -27.05 68.15 35.88
C THR A 1131 -28.21 67.37 36.56
N HIS A 1132 -27.89 66.87 37.76
CA HIS A 1132 -28.60 65.98 38.72
C HIS A 1132 -29.41 66.82 39.78
N PRO A 1133 -29.99 66.33 40.92
CA PRO A 1133 -29.80 65.03 41.62
C PRO A 1133 -30.96 64.40 42.45
N HIS A 1134 -30.63 63.28 43.12
CA HIS A 1134 -31.18 62.75 44.40
C HIS A 1134 -32.64 62.19 44.44
N SER A 1135 -32.98 61.19 45.28
CA SER A 1135 -32.23 60.21 46.13
C SER A 1135 -33.24 59.13 46.63
N HIS A 1136 -33.00 58.14 47.51
CA HIS A 1136 -31.89 57.72 48.39
C HIS A 1136 -32.08 56.24 48.85
N ILE A 1137 -31.19 55.71 49.73
CA ILE A 1137 -31.42 54.57 50.68
C ILE A 1137 -31.66 53.17 50.03
N THR A 1138 -31.14 52.01 50.43
CA THR A 1138 -30.09 51.46 51.35
C THR A 1138 -29.91 49.97 50.96
N SER A 1139 -28.81 49.21 51.06
CA SER A 1139 -27.40 49.34 51.53
C SER A 1139 -26.57 48.28 50.75
N GLN A 1140 -25.23 48.22 50.62
CA GLN A 1140 -24.06 48.53 51.49
C GLN A 1140 -23.86 47.50 52.63
N ALA A 1141 -22.66 46.96 52.94
CA ALA A 1141 -21.29 47.06 52.39
C ALA A 1141 -20.58 45.67 52.54
N TYR A 1142 -19.52 45.22 51.85
CA TYR A 1142 -18.27 45.81 51.29
C TYR A 1142 -17.18 46.20 52.32
N LEU A 1143 -15.95 45.64 52.23
CA LEU A 1143 -14.64 46.36 52.12
C LEU A 1143 -13.32 45.52 52.33
N HIS A 1144 -12.20 46.21 51.99
CA HIS A 1144 -10.82 45.83 51.64
C HIS A 1144 -9.72 45.62 52.75
N ALA A 1145 -8.72 44.76 52.45
CA ALA A 1145 -7.22 44.95 52.36
C ALA A 1145 -6.22 45.31 53.52
N LEU A 1146 -5.02 44.64 53.45
CA LEU A 1146 -3.61 45.06 53.84
C LEU A 1146 -3.17 45.15 55.34
N PRO A 1147 -1.85 45.22 55.75
CA PRO A 1147 -0.54 44.95 55.08
C PRO A 1147 0.65 44.25 55.87
N GLN A 1148 1.67 43.73 55.15
CA GLN A 1148 3.16 43.74 55.37
C GLN A 1148 3.98 42.97 56.48
N LEU A 1149 5.30 42.84 56.19
CA LEU A 1149 6.52 42.39 56.95
C LEU A 1149 6.88 40.87 56.90
N SER A 1150 8.16 40.40 56.79
CA SER A 1150 9.46 41.05 56.43
C SER A 1150 10.58 40.02 56.07
N THR A 1151 11.67 40.52 55.45
CA THR A 1151 13.09 40.02 55.46
C THR A 1151 13.54 38.67 54.84
N LEU A 1152 14.60 38.79 54.00
CA LEU A 1152 15.60 37.79 53.55
C LEU A 1152 16.64 37.46 54.67
N PRO A 1153 17.54 36.43 54.62
CA PRO A 1153 18.48 36.17 53.51
C PRO A 1153 18.98 34.71 53.26
N LEU A 1154 20.06 34.60 52.46
CA LEU A 1154 20.75 33.39 51.96
C LEU A 1154 21.56 32.63 53.04
N VAL A 1155 22.02 31.40 52.73
CA VAL A 1155 23.47 31.05 52.59
C VAL A 1155 23.69 29.61 52.04
N HIS A 1156 24.89 29.38 51.51
CA HIS A 1156 25.45 28.19 50.82
C HIS A 1156 25.70 26.92 51.68
N THR A 1157 26.17 25.86 50.99
CA THR A 1157 27.16 24.81 51.44
C THR A 1157 26.72 23.68 52.41
N VAL A 1158 27.29 22.46 52.44
CA VAL A 1158 27.92 21.54 51.42
C VAL A 1158 28.30 20.16 52.06
N LEU A 1159 28.63 19.13 51.24
CA LEU A 1159 29.42 17.90 51.54
C LEU A 1159 28.80 16.61 52.19
N LYS A 1160 29.51 15.50 51.89
CA LYS A 1160 29.45 14.06 52.32
C LYS A 1160 30.62 13.74 53.31
N PRO A 1161 30.91 12.50 53.79
CA PRO A 1161 30.17 11.21 53.80
C PRO A 1161 29.78 10.79 55.27
N PRO A 1162 30.42 9.87 56.07
CA PRO A 1162 31.51 8.87 55.90
C PRO A 1162 30.99 7.40 55.71
N ALA A 1163 31.62 6.36 56.28
CA ALA A 1163 31.30 4.92 56.06
C ALA A 1163 31.76 3.94 57.18
N TYR A 1164 31.20 2.69 57.16
CA TYR A 1164 31.68 1.35 57.66
C TYR A 1164 32.33 1.13 59.05
N PRO A 1165 32.07 -0.02 59.74
CA PRO A 1165 32.93 -1.25 59.61
C PRO A 1165 32.22 -2.64 59.76
N GLN A 1166 32.99 -3.75 59.77
CA GLN A 1166 32.62 -5.18 60.06
C GLN A 1166 33.50 -5.74 61.23
N PRO A 1167 33.75 -7.07 61.43
CA PRO A 1167 32.97 -8.35 61.40
C PRO A 1167 32.96 -8.97 62.85
N PRO A 1168 33.35 -10.25 63.20
CA PRO A 1168 33.15 -11.65 62.70
C PRO A 1168 32.45 -12.52 63.81
N PRO A 1169 32.73 -13.84 64.11
CA PRO A 1169 33.24 -15.01 63.37
C PRO A 1169 32.41 -16.35 63.48
N LEU A 1170 32.92 -17.38 62.79
CA LEU A 1170 32.72 -18.87 62.77
C LEU A 1170 32.58 -19.63 64.12
N PRO A 1171 32.27 -20.98 64.19
CA PRO A 1171 32.67 -22.12 63.30
C PRO A 1171 31.57 -23.23 63.09
N GLN A 1172 31.75 -24.51 62.67
CA GLN A 1172 32.89 -25.42 62.31
C GLN A 1172 32.45 -26.59 61.36
N SER A 1173 33.22 -27.70 61.22
CA SER A 1173 32.94 -28.93 60.43
C SER A 1173 33.54 -30.21 61.08
N PRO A 1174 33.17 -31.46 60.68
CA PRO A 1174 34.15 -32.37 60.01
C PRO A 1174 33.61 -33.55 59.12
N PHE A 1175 34.35 -33.88 58.02
CA PHE A 1175 34.65 -35.21 57.36
C PHE A 1175 33.53 -36.28 57.07
N GLN A 1176 33.67 -37.33 56.21
CA GLN A 1176 34.80 -38.01 55.52
C GLN A 1176 34.37 -38.80 54.22
N PHE A 1177 35.31 -39.34 53.42
CA PHE A 1177 35.13 -40.19 52.20
C PHE A 1177 35.47 -41.68 52.45
N PRO A 1178 34.87 -42.67 51.74
CA PRO A 1178 35.43 -43.28 50.49
C PRO A 1178 34.34 -43.78 49.46
N ASN A 1179 34.55 -44.50 48.33
CA ASN A 1179 35.60 -44.61 47.27
C ASN A 1179 35.90 -46.09 46.79
N GLN A 1180 36.14 -46.27 45.47
CA GLN A 1180 36.74 -47.41 44.72
C GLN A 1180 35.96 -48.71 44.27
N GLN A 1181 35.90 -48.90 42.93
CA GLN A 1181 36.38 -50.05 42.09
C GLN A 1181 35.54 -51.32 41.67
N GLN A 1182 35.50 -51.50 40.32
CA GLN A 1182 35.78 -52.71 39.48
C GLN A 1182 34.78 -53.89 39.20
N LYS A 1183 34.47 -54.04 37.88
CA LYS A 1183 34.52 -55.22 36.98
C LYS A 1183 33.47 -56.38 36.96
N ALA A 1184 32.99 -56.65 35.72
CA ALA A 1184 32.70 -57.95 35.07
C ALA A 1184 31.50 -58.79 35.62
N THR A 1185 30.91 -59.80 34.92
CA THR A 1185 31.24 -60.50 33.66
C THR A 1185 29.96 -61.01 32.93
N GLU A 1186 30.08 -61.46 31.68
CA GLU A 1186 29.10 -62.23 30.86
C GLU A 1186 28.83 -63.66 31.41
N PRO A 1187 27.79 -64.44 30.99
CA PRO A 1187 27.85 -65.18 29.69
C PRO A 1187 26.52 -65.62 28.96
N LEU A 1188 26.63 -65.75 27.62
CA LEU A 1188 26.18 -66.83 26.69
C LEU A 1188 24.75 -67.46 26.60
N ASP A 1189 24.39 -67.70 25.32
CA ASP A 1189 23.64 -68.81 24.68
C ASP A 1189 22.17 -69.16 25.00
N ALA A 1190 21.30 -69.06 23.97
CA ALA A 1190 20.80 -70.23 23.22
C ALA A 1190 20.04 -69.85 21.92
N ASN A 1191 20.13 -70.71 20.89
CA ASN A 1191 19.36 -70.69 19.63
C ASN A 1191 18.91 -72.15 19.35
N PRO A 1192 17.74 -72.44 18.74
CA PRO A 1192 17.75 -72.68 17.28
C PRO A 1192 16.42 -72.44 16.51
N GLU A 1193 16.52 -72.46 15.16
CA GLU A 1193 15.69 -73.15 14.14
C GLU A 1193 14.18 -73.47 14.38
N LYS A 1194 13.26 -73.50 13.39
CA LYS A 1194 13.24 -73.31 11.91
C LYS A 1194 11.75 -73.27 11.45
N ASP A 1195 11.40 -72.55 10.36
CA ASP A 1195 10.93 -73.13 9.08
C ASP A 1195 10.37 -72.11 8.06
N LYS A 1196 10.21 -72.57 6.80
CA LYS A 1196 9.69 -71.92 5.57
C LYS A 1196 8.51 -72.77 5.00
N PRO A 1197 7.89 -72.56 3.80
CA PRO A 1197 8.13 -71.61 2.70
C PRO A 1197 6.84 -70.94 2.07
N GLY A 1198 7.00 -70.29 0.90
CA GLY A 1198 5.93 -69.75 0.01
C GLY A 1198 6.05 -68.23 -0.16
N GLU A 1199 6.67 -67.68 -1.22
CA GLU A 1199 6.23 -67.58 -2.64
C GLU A 1199 5.04 -66.62 -2.88
N ASP A 1200 5.37 -65.38 -3.30
CA ASP A 1200 5.03 -64.72 -4.58
C ASP A 1200 3.63 -64.86 -5.25
N PRO A 1201 3.20 -63.92 -6.14
CA PRO A 1201 3.64 -62.53 -6.36
C PRO A 1201 2.45 -61.56 -6.66
N VAL A 1202 2.71 -60.48 -7.43
CA VAL A 1202 1.78 -59.61 -8.21
C VAL A 1202 1.20 -58.39 -7.48
N GLY A 1203 1.21 -57.23 -8.17
CA GLY A 1203 0.09 -56.28 -8.09
C GLY A 1203 0.43 -54.80 -7.93
N SER A 1204 0.94 -54.17 -8.97
CA SER A 1204 1.02 -52.71 -9.10
C SER A 1204 -0.31 -51.98 -8.86
N CYS A 1205 -0.32 -51.02 -7.93
CA CYS A 1205 -0.78 -49.63 -8.11
C CYS A 1205 -0.14 -48.75 -7.03
#